data_AF-A0A316WUN1-F1
#
_entry.id   AF-A0A316WUN1-F1
#
_cell.length_a   1.000
_cell.length_b   1.000
_cell.length_c   1.000
_cell.angle_alpha   90.00
_cell.angle_beta   90.00
_cell.angle_gamma   90.00
#
_symmetry.space_group_name_H-M   'P 1'
#
loop_
_entity.id
_entity.type
_entity.pdbx_description
1 polymer ?
#
loop_
_entity_poly.entity_id
_entity_poly.type
_entity_poly.pdbx_seq_one_letter_code
_entity_poly.pdbx_strand_id
1 'polypeptide(L)'
;MENNHIDQQFNEASKLSEEPTVFPGFEKVWEKIEEKLDKKEEKKRMIPLWLPYGIAASLVIGLGAFYFINKKEAAEPLKPVIVENTTSRGPINKTDIAKIDRTIKENIRKEELPGSVPLPLPNQPSSIVGIDVYKSPPTCNLPPVQAPDRITASLPQIYNDTLKTQSIDEVVVVGYSKVVRRKEVTASNTVTSSSISNLPQATVYSSLQGAVAGIKVDKSGGNPGSSNIAPGYINNNQLMIRGAASIKAENKALFVLNGIVRAEEELRKLDPNKIESINVLKGASATAIYGSKAANGVIVVTTKDLSRRERRKMKKLQEELNKQQQIAPVPQNNESYDAFVENPFELTQSQPLSTFSIDVDNASYSNVRRMINNGQAVDKNAVRIEEMVNYFKYDYPQPKKGDPFSINTEYNDSPWNPKHKLLKIGLQGKNLPMDKLPASNFVFLIDVSGSMNEENKLPLLKSSFKVLLNKLRPKDKVGIVVYAGSAGMVLPPTSAGEKEKIIEALDHLQAGGSTAGGAGIELAYKLAQENFVKDGNNRVIIATDGDFNVGTSSTSDLKTLIEDKRKSGVFLTCLGFGMGNYKDNTLETLADKGNGNYAYIDNMQEANKFLGKEFAGNMYAIAKDVKIQIEFNPEYIKSYRLIGYENRKLKNEDFANDKIDAGELGSGHTVTALYEVIPVDVKSDFVPKESTLKYTQNTSSKEFGDELATIKFRYKKPDGDSSREISQVIKNVDNRISSASPDFKFASSVAWFGLVLRNSELITKKDLSDIENLAKQGKSKDEEGYRSEFIRLIESYKTIQK
;
A
#
# COMPACT_ATOMS: atom_id res chain seq x y z
N MET A 1 -34.18 27.46 -42.27
CA MET A 1 -32.76 27.89 -42.31
C MET A 1 -32.56 28.85 -41.15
N GLU A 2 -31.37 28.85 -40.55
CA GLU A 2 -30.99 29.46 -39.26
C GLU A 2 -31.30 28.63 -38.00
N ASN A 3 -30.38 27.71 -37.70
CA ASN A 3 -29.82 27.50 -36.34
C ASN A 3 -28.67 26.47 -36.33
N ASN A 4 -27.77 26.51 -37.32
CA ASN A 4 -26.55 25.68 -37.36
C ASN A 4 -25.28 26.44 -36.95
N HIS A 5 -25.39 27.67 -36.45
CA HIS A 5 -24.22 28.53 -36.23
C HIS A 5 -23.61 28.45 -34.81
N ILE A 6 -24.34 27.89 -33.84
CA ILE A 6 -23.88 27.84 -32.43
C ILE A 6 -23.06 26.57 -32.17
N ASP A 7 -23.45 25.43 -32.75
CA ASP A 7 -22.74 24.15 -32.57
C ASP A 7 -21.38 24.15 -33.28
N GLN A 8 -21.22 24.89 -34.38
CA GLN A 8 -19.93 25.09 -35.03
C GLN A 8 -19.00 25.98 -34.19
N GLN A 9 -19.52 27.03 -33.54
CA GLN A 9 -18.71 27.89 -32.66
C GLN A 9 -18.22 27.14 -31.41
N PHE A 10 -19.01 26.21 -30.86
CA PHE A 10 -18.58 25.38 -29.73
C PHE A 10 -17.51 24.36 -30.14
N ASN A 11 -17.63 23.76 -31.32
CA ASN A 11 -16.63 22.81 -31.83
C ASN A 11 -15.32 23.49 -32.27
N GLU A 12 -15.37 24.73 -32.75
CA GLU A 12 -14.17 25.50 -33.07
C GLU A 12 -13.47 26.06 -31.82
N ALA A 13 -14.23 26.46 -30.80
CA ALA A 13 -13.67 26.88 -29.50
C ALA A 13 -12.99 25.72 -28.74
N SER A 14 -13.50 24.49 -28.90
CA SER A 14 -12.88 23.29 -28.32
C SER A 14 -11.55 22.88 -28.98
N LYS A 15 -11.27 23.34 -30.21
CA LYS A 15 -10.04 23.00 -30.95
C LYS A 15 -8.90 23.99 -30.73
N LEU A 16 -9.14 25.10 -30.04
CA LEU A 16 -8.18 26.19 -29.81
C LEU A 16 -7.65 26.27 -28.37
N SER A 17 -7.94 25.30 -27.48
CA SER A 17 -7.51 25.34 -26.08
C SER A 17 -6.42 24.34 -25.67
N GLU A 18 -5.62 23.85 -26.61
CA GLU A 18 -4.41 23.07 -26.29
C GLU A 18 -3.15 23.87 -26.62
N GLU A 19 -2.77 24.75 -25.71
CA GLU A 19 -1.39 25.25 -25.56
C GLU A 19 -1.01 25.25 -24.06
N PRO A 20 0.28 25.09 -23.74
CA PRO A 20 0.74 24.33 -22.57
C PRO A 20 0.62 25.10 -21.25
N THR A 21 0.35 24.36 -20.18
CA THR A 21 0.41 24.85 -18.80
C THR A 21 1.86 25.17 -18.39
N VAL A 22 2.30 26.39 -18.69
CA VAL A 22 3.39 27.05 -17.96
C VAL A 22 2.75 28.04 -16.98
N PHE A 23 3.02 27.83 -15.69
CA PHE A 23 2.59 28.66 -14.56
C PHE A 23 2.90 30.15 -14.76
N PRO A 24 1.91 31.05 -14.56
CA PRO A 24 2.18 32.43 -14.21
C PRO A 24 1.60 32.79 -12.83
N GLY A 25 2.50 33.16 -11.92
CA GLY A 25 2.25 34.28 -11.01
C GLY A 25 1.85 33.96 -9.56
N PHE A 26 2.83 33.56 -8.75
CA PHE A 26 2.80 33.71 -7.28
C PHE A 26 2.60 35.17 -6.84
N GLU A 27 2.87 36.15 -7.73
CA GLU A 27 2.68 37.59 -7.51
C GLU A 27 1.21 38.00 -7.37
N LYS A 28 0.28 37.37 -8.10
CA LYS A 28 -1.17 37.69 -8.03
C LYS A 28 -1.82 37.32 -6.69
N VAL A 29 -1.20 36.40 -5.95
CA VAL A 29 -1.69 35.97 -4.64
C VAL A 29 -1.23 36.94 -3.55
N TRP A 30 -0.03 37.51 -3.69
CA TRP A 30 0.51 38.51 -2.76
C TRP A 30 -0.19 39.87 -2.87
N GLU A 31 -0.47 40.32 -4.10
CA GLU A 31 -1.22 41.57 -4.36
C GLU A 31 -2.61 41.57 -3.68
N LYS A 32 -3.28 40.40 -3.66
CA LYS A 32 -4.61 40.23 -3.07
C LYS A 32 -4.62 40.15 -1.54
N ILE A 33 -3.46 39.87 -0.93
CA ILE A 33 -3.26 39.83 0.52
C ILE A 33 -2.96 41.25 1.02
N GLU A 34 -2.17 42.04 0.29
CA GLU A 34 -1.95 43.46 0.59
C GLU A 34 -3.24 44.29 0.45
N GLU A 35 -4.04 44.05 -0.59
CA GLU A 35 -5.34 44.74 -0.79
C GLU A 35 -6.35 44.48 0.34
N LYS A 36 -6.22 43.35 1.06
CA LYS A 36 -7.08 43.00 2.20
C LYS A 36 -6.58 43.54 3.55
N LEU A 37 -5.33 43.95 3.65
CA LEU A 37 -4.76 44.52 4.87
C LEU A 37 -4.98 46.05 4.97
N ASP A 38 -5.26 46.74 3.85
CA ASP A 38 -5.38 48.20 3.80
C ASP A 38 -6.80 48.79 4.02
N LYS A 39 -7.83 47.96 4.23
CA LYS A 39 -9.18 48.48 4.53
C LYS A 39 -9.38 48.77 6.02
N LYS A 40 -8.94 49.97 6.42
CA LYS A 40 -9.24 50.59 7.73
C LYS A 40 -10.59 51.32 7.68
N GLU A 41 -11.56 50.88 8.49
CA GLU A 41 -12.77 51.67 8.79
C GLU A 41 -12.48 52.69 9.91
N GLU A 42 -12.80 53.96 9.66
CA GLU A 42 -12.70 55.06 10.65
C GLU A 42 -14.04 55.33 11.36
N LYS A 43 -14.04 55.42 12.71
CA LYS A 43 -14.92 56.34 13.47
C LYS A 43 -14.27 56.90 14.76
N LYS A 44 -13.89 58.19 14.66
CA LYS A 44 -13.96 59.36 15.59
C LYS A 44 -13.60 59.28 17.10
N ARG A 45 -12.37 59.80 17.39
CA ARG A 45 -11.87 60.84 18.36
C ARG A 45 -12.42 61.02 19.80
N MET A 46 -11.49 60.96 20.79
CA MET A 46 -11.16 62.04 21.77
C MET A 46 -9.74 61.87 22.40
N ILE A 47 -8.82 62.82 22.08
CA ILE A 47 -7.75 63.56 22.83
C ILE A 47 -6.81 62.84 23.88
N PRO A 48 -5.50 63.21 23.98
CA PRO A 48 -4.36 62.28 24.10
C PRO A 48 -3.60 62.31 25.44
N LEU A 49 -2.72 61.33 25.70
CA LEU A 49 -1.47 61.52 26.47
C LEU A 49 -0.46 60.34 26.25
N TRP A 50 0.65 60.65 25.57
CA TRP A 50 2.04 60.14 25.68
C TRP A 50 2.37 58.61 25.70
N LEU A 51 3.19 58.20 24.72
CA LEU A 51 4.00 56.95 24.62
C LEU A 51 5.15 56.95 25.66
N PRO A 52 5.92 55.83 25.92
CA PRO A 52 6.17 54.74 24.97
C PRO A 52 6.17 53.29 25.50
N TYR A 53 5.67 52.41 24.62
CA TYR A 53 6.20 51.06 24.44
C TYR A 53 7.59 51.15 23.79
N GLY A 54 8.63 51.03 24.61
CA GLY A 54 10.03 50.99 24.20
C GLY A 54 10.71 49.68 24.61
N ILE A 55 10.06 48.52 24.37
CA ILE A 55 10.66 47.21 24.69
C ILE A 55 10.75 46.27 23.47
N ALA A 56 10.02 46.54 22.37
CA ALA A 56 10.13 45.71 21.16
C ALA A 56 11.30 46.11 20.21
N ALA A 57 11.85 47.32 20.33
CA ALA A 57 13.03 47.75 19.55
C ALA A 57 14.37 47.36 20.23
N SER A 58 14.36 47.02 21.52
CA SER A 58 15.57 46.75 22.31
C SER A 58 16.12 45.33 22.09
N LEU A 59 15.29 44.38 21.64
CA LEU A 59 15.71 43.00 21.38
C LEU A 59 16.37 42.79 20.02
N VAL A 60 16.12 43.69 19.06
CA VAL A 60 16.76 43.63 17.72
C VAL A 60 18.16 44.28 17.73
N ILE A 61 18.42 45.22 18.65
CA ILE A 61 19.75 45.83 18.82
C ILE A 61 20.67 44.94 19.69
N GLY A 62 20.11 44.14 20.61
CA GLY A 62 20.89 43.21 21.45
C GLY A 62 21.50 42.02 20.71
N LEU A 63 20.84 41.53 19.65
CA LEU A 63 21.36 40.42 18.83
C LEU A 63 22.38 40.87 17.78
N GLY A 64 22.35 42.13 17.34
CA GLY A 64 23.34 42.70 16.42
C GLY A 64 24.70 43.00 17.07
N ALA A 65 24.72 43.36 18.36
CA ALA A 65 25.96 43.69 19.07
C ALA A 65 26.79 42.45 19.46
N PHE A 66 26.15 41.29 19.66
CA PHE A 66 26.87 40.05 20.00
C PHE A 66 27.54 39.38 18.79
N TYR A 67 27.08 39.67 17.58
CA TYR A 67 27.71 39.17 16.35
C TYR A 67 29.00 39.93 15.99
N PHE A 68 29.21 41.13 16.54
CA PHE A 68 30.36 41.99 16.21
C PHE A 68 31.47 42.07 17.26
N ILE A 69 31.31 41.48 18.45
CA ILE A 69 32.34 41.52 19.50
C ILE A 69 33.23 40.28 19.55
N ASN A 70 32.87 39.18 18.89
CA ASN A 70 33.71 37.96 18.92
C ASN A 70 34.68 37.81 17.73
N LYS A 71 35.03 38.93 17.08
CA LYS A 71 35.92 38.94 15.92
C LYS A 71 37.01 40.01 16.07
N LYS A 72 37.86 39.87 17.10
CA LYS A 72 39.13 40.60 17.21
C LYS A 72 40.10 39.86 18.14
N GLU A 73 40.74 38.85 17.56
CA GLU A 73 42.09 38.30 17.83
C GLU A 73 42.32 37.21 16.74
N ALA A 74 42.63 37.58 15.50
CA ALA A 74 43.94 37.86 14.90
C ALA A 74 44.62 36.62 14.26
N ALA A 75 44.66 36.60 12.93
CA ALA A 75 45.86 36.33 12.10
C ALA A 75 45.55 36.67 10.62
N GLU A 76 46.42 37.46 9.98
CA GLU A 76 46.27 38.00 8.62
C GLU A 76 46.46 36.94 7.50
N PRO A 77 45.78 37.08 6.34
CA PRO A 77 45.92 36.15 5.22
C PRO A 77 47.12 36.50 4.31
N LEU A 78 48.05 35.56 4.15
CA LEU A 78 49.11 35.65 3.14
C LEU A 78 48.53 35.41 1.73
N LYS A 79 48.94 36.26 0.78
CA LYS A 79 48.63 36.19 -0.66
C LYS A 79 49.19 34.89 -1.29
N PRO A 80 48.50 34.27 -2.24
CA PRO A 80 49.04 33.10 -2.94
C PRO A 80 50.14 33.53 -3.92
N VAL A 81 51.36 33.06 -3.68
CA VAL A 81 52.44 33.07 -4.67
C VAL A 81 52.29 31.81 -5.51
N ILE A 82 52.10 32.00 -6.82
CA ILE A 82 52.21 30.96 -7.83
C ILE A 82 53.70 30.59 -7.93
N VAL A 83 54.03 29.34 -7.64
CA VAL A 83 55.33 28.75 -7.98
C VAL A 83 55.06 27.56 -8.90
N GLU A 84 55.42 27.72 -10.17
CA GLU A 84 55.66 26.60 -11.07
C GLU A 84 56.74 25.70 -10.49
N ASN A 85 56.48 24.40 -10.44
CA ASN A 85 57.53 23.39 -10.40
C ASN A 85 57.18 22.28 -11.39
N THR A 86 57.54 22.51 -12.64
CA THR A 86 57.96 21.46 -13.56
C THR A 86 59.20 20.80 -12.97
N THR A 87 59.18 19.49 -12.78
CA THR A 87 60.39 18.69 -12.96
C THR A 87 60.05 17.23 -13.22
N SER A 88 60.40 16.82 -14.44
CA SER A 88 60.63 15.44 -14.85
C SER A 88 61.34 14.63 -13.78
N ARG A 89 60.85 13.44 -13.45
CA ARG A 89 61.69 12.40 -12.84
C ARG A 89 62.22 11.49 -13.92
N GLY A 90 63.51 11.66 -14.21
CA GLY A 90 64.36 10.60 -14.74
C GLY A 90 64.55 9.48 -13.72
N PRO A 91 65.27 8.40 -14.09
CA PRO A 91 65.23 7.12 -13.39
C PRO A 91 65.97 7.19 -12.03
N ILE A 92 65.34 6.67 -10.98
CA ILE A 92 65.95 6.54 -9.64
C ILE A 92 66.65 5.18 -9.51
N ASN A 93 67.90 5.23 -9.04
CA ASN A 93 68.84 4.12 -8.91
C ASN A 93 68.50 3.13 -7.77
N LYS A 94 69.00 1.90 -7.92
CA LYS A 94 68.81 0.70 -7.08
C LYS A 94 69.20 0.80 -5.59
N THR A 95 69.60 1.96 -5.08
CA THR A 95 70.05 2.13 -3.68
C THR A 95 68.97 2.64 -2.72
N ASP A 96 67.86 3.19 -3.21
CA ASP A 96 66.75 3.66 -2.35
C ASP A 96 65.76 2.54 -1.98
N ILE A 97 65.74 1.45 -2.75
CA ILE A 97 64.91 0.26 -2.51
C ILE A 97 65.42 -0.55 -1.29
N ALA A 98 66.73 -0.49 -0.99
CA ALA A 98 67.33 -1.23 0.12
C ALA A 98 67.10 -0.58 1.50
N LYS A 99 66.80 0.72 1.56
CA LYS A 99 66.49 1.41 2.83
C LYS A 99 65.04 1.19 3.28
N ILE A 100 64.10 1.03 2.35
CA ILE A 100 62.68 0.85 2.63
C ILE A 100 62.38 -0.58 3.13
N ASP A 101 63.06 -1.61 2.61
CA ASP A 101 62.87 -3.01 3.02
C ASP A 101 63.34 -3.29 4.48
N ARG A 102 64.30 -2.49 4.98
CA ARG A 102 64.80 -2.60 6.36
C ARG A 102 63.81 -2.04 7.39
N THR A 103 63.14 -0.93 7.07
CA THR A 103 62.12 -0.30 7.93
C THR A 103 60.85 -1.14 8.03
N ILE A 104 60.51 -1.89 6.98
CA ILE A 104 59.37 -2.82 6.99
C ILE A 104 59.66 -4.06 7.85
N LYS A 105 60.90 -4.60 7.81
CA LYS A 105 61.30 -5.75 8.65
C LYS A 105 61.44 -5.43 10.14
N GLU A 106 61.74 -4.19 10.52
CA GLU A 106 61.82 -3.79 11.94
C GLU A 106 60.45 -3.61 12.59
N ASN A 107 59.42 -3.20 11.82
CA ASN A 107 58.07 -2.99 12.35
C ASN A 107 57.27 -4.28 12.51
N ILE A 108 57.56 -5.33 11.75
CA ILE A 108 56.94 -6.66 11.90
C ILE A 108 57.43 -7.38 13.18
N ARG A 109 58.55 -6.95 13.78
CA ARG A 109 59.14 -7.59 14.99
C ARG A 109 58.65 -7.04 16.33
N LYS A 110 57.76 -6.04 16.38
CA LYS A 110 57.38 -5.36 17.65
C LYS A 110 55.95 -5.59 18.16
N GLU A 111 55.12 -6.37 17.47
CA GLU A 111 53.75 -6.69 17.92
C GLU A 111 53.49 -8.20 18.08
N GLU A 112 54.21 -8.88 18.98
CA GLU A 112 53.74 -10.17 19.52
C GLU A 112 54.15 -10.32 21.01
N LEU A 113 53.16 -10.51 21.91
CA LEU A 113 53.21 -11.18 23.24
C LEU A 113 51.76 -11.25 23.82
N PRO A 114 51.40 -12.18 24.74
CA PRO A 114 51.79 -13.58 24.89
C PRO A 114 50.62 -14.59 25.17
N GLY A 115 50.84 -15.87 24.78
CA GLY A 115 50.61 -17.07 25.61
C GLY A 115 49.22 -17.72 25.72
N SER A 116 49.01 -18.86 25.04
CA SER A 116 48.08 -19.93 25.47
C SER A 116 48.73 -21.33 25.35
N VAL A 117 48.33 -22.20 26.28
CA VAL A 117 48.84 -23.55 26.63
C VAL A 117 48.55 -24.60 25.53
N PRO A 118 49.35 -25.68 25.38
CA PRO A 118 49.31 -26.52 24.17
C PRO A 118 48.32 -27.69 24.22
N LEU A 119 47.71 -27.99 23.06
CA LEU A 119 47.04 -29.26 22.73
C LEU A 119 47.86 -30.04 21.68
N PRO A 120 47.86 -31.39 21.70
CA PRO A 120 48.72 -32.19 20.82
C PRO A 120 48.14 -32.43 19.42
N LEU A 121 49.05 -32.62 18.46
CA LEU A 121 48.82 -32.89 17.04
C LEU A 121 48.25 -34.30 16.74
N PRO A 122 47.56 -34.47 15.60
CA PRO A 122 47.04 -35.75 15.13
C PRO A 122 48.03 -36.50 14.22
N ASN A 123 48.08 -37.83 14.35
CA ASN A 123 48.77 -38.75 13.44
C ASN A 123 47.78 -39.48 12.51
N GLN A 124 48.29 -39.84 11.33
CA GLN A 124 47.63 -40.49 10.19
C GLN A 124 46.96 -41.85 10.50
N PRO A 125 46.02 -42.31 9.64
CA PRO A 125 45.35 -43.59 9.81
C PRO A 125 46.06 -44.73 9.06
N SER A 126 46.10 -45.92 9.66
CA SER A 126 46.24 -47.20 8.96
C SER A 126 45.58 -48.34 9.75
N SER A 127 44.60 -48.97 9.11
CA SER A 127 44.18 -50.39 9.14
C SER A 127 44.54 -51.27 10.34
N ILE A 128 43.55 -51.84 11.07
CA ILE A 128 43.44 -53.28 11.41
C ILE A 128 41.97 -53.70 11.65
N VAL A 129 41.66 -54.85 11.03
CA VAL A 129 40.61 -55.88 11.12
C VAL A 129 39.86 -56.07 12.46
N GLY A 130 38.53 -56.14 12.34
CA GLY A 130 37.59 -57.17 12.87
C GLY A 130 37.53 -57.51 14.38
N ILE A 131 36.33 -57.43 14.97
CA ILE A 131 35.65 -58.51 15.72
C ILE A 131 34.25 -58.04 16.23
N ASP A 132 33.27 -58.90 15.93
CA ASP A 132 32.02 -59.30 16.59
C ASP A 132 30.92 -58.34 17.06
N VAL A 133 29.90 -58.36 16.20
CA VAL A 133 28.43 -58.34 16.39
C VAL A 133 27.93 -58.85 17.76
N TYR A 134 27.18 -58.01 18.47
CA TYR A 134 26.28 -58.44 19.55
C TYR A 134 24.82 -58.49 19.11
N LYS A 135 24.40 -59.73 18.83
CA LYS A 135 23.13 -60.43 19.09
C LYS A 135 21.80 -59.65 19.21
N SER A 136 20.92 -59.98 18.27
CA SER A 136 19.45 -59.91 18.36
C SER A 136 18.87 -60.94 19.35
N PRO A 137 17.75 -60.65 20.03
CA PRO A 137 16.97 -61.66 20.77
C PRO A 137 16.07 -62.51 19.83
N PRO A 138 15.58 -63.68 20.30
CA PRO A 138 15.29 -64.83 19.45
C PRO A 138 13.90 -64.83 18.81
N THR A 139 13.85 -65.43 17.62
CA THR A 139 12.65 -65.85 16.89
C THR A 139 12.00 -67.07 17.55
N CYS A 140 10.67 -67.03 17.71
CA CYS A 140 9.87 -68.17 18.12
C CYS A 140 9.11 -68.70 16.90
N ASN A 141 9.45 -69.91 16.46
CA ASN A 141 8.76 -70.65 15.41
C ASN A 141 7.56 -71.40 16.02
N LEU A 142 6.37 -71.21 15.45
CA LEU A 142 5.22 -72.10 15.62
C LEU A 142 4.79 -72.66 14.24
N PRO A 143 4.34 -73.93 14.16
CA PRO A 143 4.18 -74.68 12.92
C PRO A 143 2.90 -74.33 12.12
N PRO A 144 2.80 -74.73 10.84
CA PRO A 144 1.75 -74.27 9.94
C PRO A 144 0.47 -75.10 10.09
N VAL A 145 -0.68 -74.43 10.12
CA VAL A 145 -2.00 -75.07 10.01
C VAL A 145 -2.70 -74.57 8.74
N GLN A 146 -3.14 -75.53 7.93
CA GLN A 146 -3.81 -75.35 6.64
C GLN A 146 -5.16 -74.65 6.78
N ALA A 147 -5.45 -73.73 5.84
CA ALA A 147 -6.77 -73.15 5.64
C ALA A 147 -7.65 -74.08 4.78
N PRO A 148 -8.94 -74.25 5.09
CA PRO A 148 -9.92 -74.77 4.15
C PRO A 148 -10.47 -73.65 3.24
N ASP A 149 -10.83 -74.04 2.03
CA ASP A 149 -11.36 -73.18 0.96
C ASP A 149 -12.80 -72.69 1.19
N ARG A 150 -13.00 -71.44 0.72
CA ARG A 150 -14.20 -70.76 0.18
C ARG A 150 -15.50 -70.74 0.98
N ILE A 151 -16.06 -69.53 1.17
CA ILE A 151 -17.36 -69.10 0.59
C ILE A 151 -17.33 -67.59 0.25
N THR A 152 -17.89 -67.27 -0.92
CA THR A 152 -18.17 -65.98 -1.56
C THR A 152 -19.26 -65.13 -0.89
N ALA A 153 -19.14 -63.80 -1.10
CA ALA A 153 -20.21 -62.81 -1.36
C ALA A 153 -20.49 -61.70 -0.31
N SER A 154 -20.25 -60.48 -0.81
CA SER A 154 -21.08 -59.26 -0.76
C SER A 154 -21.11 -58.32 0.45
N LEU A 155 -20.67 -57.09 0.14
CA LEU A 155 -21.20 -55.76 0.52
C LEU A 155 -20.72 -55.09 1.83
N PRO A 156 -20.71 -53.74 1.87
CA PRO A 156 -19.55 -52.95 2.27
C PRO A 156 -19.75 -52.27 3.63
N GLN A 157 -18.65 -52.02 4.36
CA GLN A 157 -18.65 -50.98 5.39
C GLN A 157 -17.30 -50.27 5.52
N ILE A 158 -17.39 -48.94 5.46
CA ILE A 158 -16.89 -47.95 6.41
C ILE A 158 -15.45 -48.20 6.91
N TYR A 159 -14.54 -47.33 6.50
CA TYR A 159 -13.34 -47.06 7.27
C TYR A 159 -13.23 -45.56 7.52
N ASN A 160 -13.52 -45.15 8.75
CA ASN A 160 -13.00 -43.90 9.29
C ASN A 160 -11.63 -44.17 9.90
N ASP A 161 -10.67 -43.44 9.35
CA ASP A 161 -9.65 -42.67 10.06
C ASP A 161 -8.64 -43.40 10.95
N THR A 162 -7.38 -43.35 10.52
CA THR A 162 -6.29 -42.80 11.33
C THR A 162 -5.04 -42.81 10.45
N LEU A 163 -4.53 -41.63 10.05
CA LEU A 163 -3.11 -41.41 9.78
C LEU A 163 -2.81 -39.92 9.54
N LYS A 164 -2.10 -39.34 10.52
CA LYS A 164 -1.06 -38.30 10.44
C LYS A 164 -1.32 -37.09 9.54
N THR A 165 -1.46 -35.96 10.21
CA THR A 165 -1.23 -34.57 9.76
C THR A 165 -0.10 -34.46 8.74
N GLN A 166 -0.47 -34.47 7.46
CA GLN A 166 0.26 -33.78 6.41
C GLN A 166 -0.39 -32.41 6.27
N SER A 167 0.43 -31.37 6.38
CA SER A 167 0.11 -30.00 6.00
C SER A 167 -0.48 -30.03 4.58
N ILE A 168 -1.78 -29.78 4.48
CA ILE A 168 -2.45 -29.70 3.19
C ILE A 168 -2.04 -28.36 2.58
N ASP A 169 -1.25 -28.43 1.51
CA ASP A 169 -1.13 -27.36 0.54
C ASP A 169 -2.55 -27.08 0.03
N GLU A 170 -3.11 -25.95 0.45
CA GLU A 170 -4.35 -25.45 -0.13
C GLU A 170 -4.04 -24.93 -1.53
N VAL A 171 -3.96 -25.86 -2.48
CA VAL A 171 -4.10 -25.54 -3.90
C VAL A 171 -5.54 -25.10 -4.07
N VAL A 172 -5.78 -23.79 -4.07
CA VAL A 172 -7.08 -23.21 -4.43
C VAL A 172 -7.31 -23.54 -5.91
N VAL A 173 -7.92 -24.69 -6.16
CA VAL A 173 -8.57 -25.01 -7.42
C VAL A 173 -9.83 -24.16 -7.47
N VAL A 174 -9.74 -22.99 -8.11
CA VAL A 174 -10.96 -22.28 -8.51
C VAL A 174 -11.56 -23.04 -9.69
N GLY A 175 -12.28 -24.11 -9.38
CA GLY A 175 -13.18 -24.72 -10.34
C GLY A 175 -14.17 -23.65 -10.77
N TYR A 176 -14.26 -23.39 -12.08
CA TYR A 176 -15.25 -22.52 -12.70
C TYR A 176 -16.66 -23.02 -12.38
N SER A 177 -17.17 -22.70 -11.20
CA SER A 177 -18.60 -22.68 -10.95
C SER A 177 -19.09 -21.34 -11.44
N LYS A 178 -19.98 -21.37 -12.43
CA LYS A 178 -20.79 -20.22 -12.84
C LYS A 178 -21.50 -19.72 -11.58
N VAL A 179 -20.97 -18.69 -10.92
CA VAL A 179 -21.60 -18.12 -9.74
C VAL A 179 -22.91 -17.50 -10.20
N VAL A 180 -24.01 -18.22 -9.96
CA VAL A 180 -25.34 -17.64 -10.01
C VAL A 180 -25.35 -16.62 -8.87
N ARG A 181 -25.16 -15.34 -9.22
CA ARG A 181 -25.30 -14.22 -8.28
C ARG A 181 -26.63 -14.39 -7.55
N ARG A 182 -26.58 -14.67 -6.25
CA ARG A 182 -27.76 -14.52 -5.39
C ARG A 182 -28.11 -13.03 -5.42
N LYS A 183 -29.35 -12.73 -5.79
CA LYS A 183 -29.91 -11.38 -5.76
C LYS A 183 -29.96 -10.93 -4.30
N GLU A 184 -29.03 -10.09 -3.88
CA GLU A 184 -29.19 -9.31 -2.66
C GLU A 184 -30.10 -8.11 -2.94
N VAL A 185 -31.02 -7.87 -2.01
CA VAL A 185 -32.16 -6.96 -2.15
C VAL A 185 -31.72 -5.53 -1.85
N THR A 186 -31.66 -4.66 -2.86
CA THR A 186 -31.41 -3.23 -2.68
C THR A 186 -32.68 -2.45 -2.25
N ALA A 187 -32.51 -1.66 -1.19
CA ALA A 187 -33.23 -0.44 -0.72
C ALA A 187 -34.72 -0.19 -1.04
N SER A 188 -35.53 -1.22 -1.30
CA SER A 188 -36.99 -1.12 -1.37
C SER A 188 -37.61 -2.19 -0.48
N ASN A 189 -38.23 -1.75 0.62
CA ASN A 189 -38.96 -2.66 1.50
C ASN A 189 -40.41 -2.68 1.03
N THR A 190 -40.87 -3.86 0.59
CA THR A 190 -42.27 -4.11 0.21
C THR A 190 -42.96 -4.87 1.34
N VAL A 191 -44.05 -4.32 1.86
CA VAL A 191 -44.92 -5.02 2.83
C VAL A 191 -46.22 -5.39 2.13
N THR A 192 -46.56 -6.67 2.16
CA THR A 192 -47.81 -7.20 1.59
C THR A 192 -48.93 -7.24 2.62
N SER A 193 -50.18 -7.24 2.13
CA SER A 193 -51.39 -7.23 2.97
C SER A 193 -51.47 -8.35 4.03
N SER A 194 -50.88 -9.52 3.77
CA SER A 194 -50.81 -10.65 4.72
C SER A 194 -50.06 -10.33 6.02
N SER A 195 -49.14 -9.38 5.99
CA SER A 195 -48.35 -8.94 7.15
C SER A 195 -49.06 -7.84 7.95
N ILE A 196 -50.11 -7.23 7.39
CA ILE A 196 -50.84 -6.09 7.97
C ILE A 196 -52.14 -6.56 8.66
N SER A 197 -52.76 -7.65 8.19
CA SER A 197 -54.04 -8.16 8.69
C SER A 197 -53.99 -8.88 10.05
N ASN A 198 -52.81 -9.21 10.58
CA ASN A 198 -52.66 -10.03 11.79
C ASN A 198 -52.61 -9.24 13.10
N LEU A 199 -52.87 -7.92 13.09
CA LEU A 199 -52.81 -7.06 14.27
C LEU A 199 -54.22 -6.54 14.64
N PRO A 200 -54.79 -6.92 15.81
CA PRO A 200 -56.11 -6.45 16.22
C PRO A 200 -56.07 -4.95 16.54
N GLN A 201 -56.83 -4.15 15.78
CA GLN A 201 -57.04 -2.71 15.97
C GLN A 201 -55.81 -1.78 15.81
N ALA A 202 -54.94 -2.04 14.84
CA ALA A 202 -53.87 -1.10 14.47
C ALA A 202 -54.33 -0.12 13.36
N THR A 203 -54.25 1.20 13.58
CA THR A 203 -54.26 2.19 12.49
C THR A 203 -53.08 1.91 11.54
N VAL A 204 -53.19 2.18 10.23
CA VAL A 204 -52.14 1.91 9.21
C VAL A 204 -50.72 2.33 9.66
N TYR A 205 -50.63 3.40 10.43
CA TYR A 205 -49.39 3.94 10.99
C TYR A 205 -48.70 3.02 12.02
N SER A 206 -49.45 2.38 12.93
CA SER A 206 -48.84 1.49 13.93
C SER A 206 -48.42 0.15 13.32
N SER A 207 -49.09 -0.34 12.28
CA SER A 207 -48.63 -1.52 11.53
C SER A 207 -47.32 -1.28 10.77
N LEU A 208 -47.07 -0.04 10.32
CA LEU A 208 -45.87 0.31 9.56
C LEU A 208 -44.60 0.44 10.42
N GLN A 209 -44.74 0.86 11.68
CA GLN A 209 -43.61 1.05 12.61
C GLN A 209 -42.93 -0.28 13.01
N GLY A 210 -43.63 -1.41 12.88
CA GLY A 210 -43.09 -2.75 13.12
C GLY A 210 -42.79 -3.58 11.87
N ALA A 211 -43.50 -3.31 10.74
CA ALA A 211 -43.34 -4.10 9.52
C ALA A 211 -42.21 -3.62 8.59
N VAL A 212 -41.72 -2.38 8.73
CA VAL A 212 -40.65 -1.82 7.90
C VAL A 212 -39.51 -1.27 8.75
N ALA A 213 -38.31 -1.83 8.58
CA ALA A 213 -37.11 -1.32 9.23
C ALA A 213 -36.82 0.14 8.81
N GLY A 214 -36.74 1.03 9.82
CA GLY A 214 -36.36 2.44 9.65
C GLY A 214 -37.51 3.44 9.51
N ILE A 215 -38.75 3.07 9.81
CA ILE A 215 -39.86 4.03 9.97
C ILE A 215 -39.97 4.47 11.44
N LYS A 216 -40.09 5.77 11.70
CA LYS A 216 -40.46 6.32 13.02
C LYS A 216 -41.78 7.10 12.91
N VAL A 217 -42.66 6.92 13.90
CA VAL A 217 -43.90 7.70 14.05
C VAL A 217 -43.70 8.63 15.26
N ASP A 218 -43.54 9.92 15.03
CA ASP A 218 -43.46 10.91 16.12
C ASP A 218 -44.85 11.37 16.51
N LYS A 219 -45.18 11.24 17.81
CA LYS A 219 -46.42 11.76 18.42
C LYS A 219 -46.19 13.21 18.86
N SER A 220 -46.12 14.15 17.91
CA SER A 220 -45.85 15.55 18.24
C SER A 220 -47.16 16.33 18.45
N GLY A 221 -47.53 16.59 19.71
CA GLY A 221 -48.47 17.67 20.05
C GLY A 221 -49.37 17.42 21.24
N GLY A 222 -48.88 17.69 22.45
CA GLY A 222 -49.70 17.84 23.65
C GLY A 222 -48.85 18.06 24.90
N ASN A 223 -48.92 19.26 25.49
CA ASN A 223 -48.38 19.51 26.82
C ASN A 223 -48.95 18.46 27.81
N PRO A 224 -48.13 17.88 28.71
CA PRO A 224 -48.63 16.95 29.72
C PRO A 224 -49.47 17.73 30.72
N GLY A 225 -50.79 17.75 30.53
CA GLY A 225 -51.72 18.45 31.43
C GLY A 225 -53.12 18.77 30.90
N SER A 226 -53.41 18.60 29.61
CA SER A 226 -54.78 18.82 29.10
C SER A 226 -55.55 17.51 28.95
N SER A 227 -56.26 17.13 30.01
CA SER A 227 -57.32 16.13 29.95
C SER A 227 -58.56 16.76 29.31
N ASN A 228 -58.86 16.39 28.06
CA ASN A 228 -60.22 16.33 27.48
C ASN A 228 -60.11 15.86 26.02
N ILE A 229 -60.14 14.54 25.80
CA ILE A 229 -60.29 13.96 24.46
C ILE A 229 -61.72 13.41 24.34
N ALA A 230 -62.49 13.99 23.42
CA ALA A 230 -63.67 13.33 22.89
C ALA A 230 -63.23 12.11 22.05
N PRO A 231 -63.86 10.94 22.22
CA PRO A 231 -63.45 9.73 21.53
C PRO A 231 -63.74 9.86 20.03
N GLY A 232 -62.70 9.90 19.18
CA GLY A 232 -62.86 9.84 17.73
C GLY A 232 -61.78 10.51 16.88
N TYR A 233 -60.93 11.38 17.44
CA TYR A 233 -59.87 12.06 16.69
C TYR A 233 -58.56 12.10 17.49
N ILE A 234 -57.51 11.44 16.97
CA ILE A 234 -56.16 11.47 17.56
C ILE A 234 -55.30 12.46 16.76
N ASN A 235 -54.72 13.45 17.44
CA ASN A 235 -53.91 14.53 16.87
C ASN A 235 -52.56 14.05 16.28
N ASN A 236 -52.19 14.64 15.13
CA ASN A 236 -50.86 14.95 14.59
C ASN A 236 -49.65 14.01 14.81
N ASN A 237 -49.76 12.73 14.45
CA ASN A 237 -48.57 11.87 14.29
C ASN A 237 -47.85 12.10 12.94
N GLN A 238 -46.56 12.45 12.92
CA GLN A 238 -45.76 12.56 11.69
C GLN A 238 -44.98 11.26 11.42
N LEU A 239 -44.98 10.79 10.16
CA LEU A 239 -44.27 9.59 9.73
C LEU A 239 -42.94 9.94 9.05
N MET A 240 -41.83 9.47 9.63
CA MET A 240 -40.47 9.77 9.17
C MET A 240 -39.72 8.50 8.75
N ILE A 241 -38.84 8.62 7.74
CA ILE A 241 -37.97 7.54 7.26
C ILE A 241 -36.51 7.83 7.67
N ARG A 242 -35.88 6.94 8.44
CA ARG A 242 -34.47 7.06 8.87
C ARG A 242 -33.53 6.95 7.67
N GLY A 243 -32.62 7.91 7.52
CA GLY A 243 -31.66 8.01 6.42
C GLY A 243 -32.07 8.96 5.29
N ALA A 244 -33.26 9.56 5.35
CA ALA A 244 -33.65 10.70 4.51
C ALA A 244 -32.92 11.99 4.95
N ALA A 245 -32.60 12.89 4.01
CA ALA A 245 -31.83 14.10 4.26
C ALA A 245 -32.46 14.97 5.37
N SER A 246 -31.84 14.99 6.56
CA SER A 246 -32.46 15.54 7.78
C SER A 246 -31.69 16.74 8.33
N ILE A 247 -31.69 17.86 7.61
CA ILE A 247 -31.01 19.09 8.04
C ILE A 247 -32.00 20.27 8.28
N LYS A 248 -33.32 20.11 8.05
CA LYS A 248 -34.33 21.13 8.42
C LYS A 248 -35.63 20.52 8.95
N ALA A 249 -36.33 21.28 9.81
CA ALA A 249 -37.47 20.88 10.65
C ALA A 249 -38.80 20.53 9.93
N GLU A 250 -38.79 20.34 8.60
CA GLU A 250 -39.96 19.87 7.82
C GLU A 250 -39.58 18.63 6.99
N ASN A 251 -39.26 17.53 7.67
CA ASN A 251 -38.81 16.28 7.05
C ASN A 251 -39.98 15.30 6.83
N LYS A 252 -40.91 15.65 5.93
CA LYS A 252 -42.08 14.82 5.58
C LYS A 252 -41.80 13.95 4.35
N ALA A 253 -42.12 12.65 4.43
CA ALA A 253 -42.08 11.76 3.29
C ALA A 253 -43.23 12.06 2.30
N LEU A 254 -43.02 11.78 1.02
CA LEU A 254 -44.05 11.92 -0.01
C LEU A 254 -44.98 10.70 0.00
N PHE A 255 -46.30 10.92 0.01
CA PHE A 255 -47.28 9.84 -0.01
C PHE A 255 -47.91 9.67 -1.39
N VAL A 256 -47.94 8.44 -1.87
CA VAL A 256 -48.49 8.07 -3.17
C VAL A 256 -49.53 6.99 -2.96
N LEU A 257 -50.80 7.28 -3.25
CA LEU A 257 -51.90 6.32 -3.19
C LEU A 257 -52.31 5.97 -4.63
N ASN A 258 -52.26 4.69 -4.97
CA ASN A 258 -52.65 4.18 -6.30
C ASN A 258 -51.95 4.90 -7.48
N GLY A 259 -50.69 5.28 -7.27
CA GLY A 259 -49.86 5.95 -8.27
C GLY A 259 -50.11 7.45 -8.41
N ILE A 260 -50.83 8.08 -7.46
CA ILE A 260 -51.05 9.53 -7.44
C ILE A 260 -50.60 10.09 -6.08
N VAL A 261 -49.86 11.20 -6.12
CA VAL A 261 -49.45 11.92 -4.91
C VAL A 261 -50.70 12.43 -4.18
N ARG A 262 -50.83 12.12 -2.89
CA ARG A 262 -51.95 12.50 -2.03
C ARG A 262 -51.46 13.14 -0.73
N ALA A 263 -52.36 13.89 -0.10
CA ALA A 263 -52.12 14.40 1.24
C ALA A 263 -52.13 13.26 2.26
N GLU A 264 -51.29 13.37 3.29
CA GLU A 264 -51.15 12.38 4.36
C GLU A 264 -52.48 12.06 5.06
N GLU A 265 -53.39 13.04 5.15
CA GLU A 265 -54.71 12.89 5.76
C GLU A 265 -55.59 11.85 5.06
N GLU A 266 -55.40 11.61 3.76
CA GLU A 266 -56.15 10.59 3.02
C GLU A 266 -55.70 9.18 3.40
N LEU A 267 -54.43 9.00 3.78
CA LEU A 267 -53.92 7.70 4.23
C LEU A 267 -54.49 7.32 5.61
N ARG A 268 -54.73 8.30 6.48
CA ARG A 268 -55.33 8.07 7.81
C ARG A 268 -56.76 7.57 7.75
N LYS A 269 -57.49 7.91 6.69
CA LYS A 269 -58.88 7.50 6.46
C LYS A 269 -58.98 6.18 5.69
N LEU A 270 -57.86 5.59 5.29
CA LEU A 270 -57.84 4.37 4.49
C LEU A 270 -58.09 3.14 5.36
N ASP A 271 -59.06 2.32 4.95
CA ASP A 271 -59.34 1.02 5.58
C ASP A 271 -58.15 0.06 5.33
N PRO A 272 -57.47 -0.44 6.39
CA PRO A 272 -56.36 -1.37 6.25
C PRO A 272 -56.69 -2.63 5.44
N ASN A 273 -57.94 -3.10 5.47
CA ASN A 273 -58.35 -4.31 4.76
C ASN A 273 -58.34 -4.14 3.23
N LYS A 274 -58.41 -2.90 2.77
CA LYS A 274 -58.38 -2.54 1.34
C LYS A 274 -56.98 -2.35 0.80
N ILE A 275 -55.94 -2.40 1.63
CA ILE A 275 -54.54 -2.27 1.21
C ILE A 275 -54.07 -3.61 0.61
N GLU A 276 -53.45 -3.56 -0.56
CA GLU A 276 -52.81 -4.67 -1.24
C GLU A 276 -51.31 -4.76 -0.87
N SER A 277 -50.61 -3.63 -1.00
CA SER A 277 -49.18 -3.52 -0.70
C SER A 277 -48.77 -2.10 -0.31
N ILE A 278 -47.69 -2.00 0.48
CA ILE A 278 -47.02 -0.74 0.81
C ILE A 278 -45.54 -0.86 0.47
N ASN A 279 -45.05 0.01 -0.40
CA ASN A 279 -43.65 0.07 -0.83
C ASN A 279 -43.01 1.35 -0.33
N VAL A 280 -41.85 1.23 0.32
CA VAL A 280 -41.09 2.38 0.83
C VAL A 280 -39.82 2.56 0.01
N LEU A 281 -39.71 3.71 -0.64
CA LEU A 281 -38.57 4.10 -1.48
C LEU A 281 -37.73 5.15 -0.78
N LYS A 282 -36.40 5.01 -0.87
CA LYS A 282 -35.42 5.88 -0.19
C LYS A 282 -34.41 6.47 -1.18
N GLY A 283 -33.89 7.66 -0.87
CA GLY A 283 -32.76 8.26 -1.57
C GLY A 283 -32.94 8.37 -3.09
N ALA A 284 -31.92 7.96 -3.83
CA ALA A 284 -31.85 8.07 -5.29
C ALA A 284 -33.01 7.33 -6.02
N SER A 285 -33.50 6.20 -5.50
CA SER A 285 -34.62 5.47 -6.11
C SER A 285 -35.93 6.25 -6.01
N ALA A 286 -36.13 7.01 -4.93
CA ALA A 286 -37.32 7.82 -4.73
C ALA A 286 -37.31 9.08 -5.61
N THR A 287 -36.17 9.77 -5.69
CA THR A 287 -36.01 10.98 -6.52
C THR A 287 -36.00 10.69 -8.01
N ALA A 288 -35.53 9.51 -8.43
CA ALA A 288 -35.57 9.10 -9.83
C ALA A 288 -37.00 8.98 -10.38
N ILE A 289 -37.96 8.55 -9.54
CA ILE A 289 -39.35 8.33 -9.96
C ILE A 289 -40.23 9.56 -9.69
N TYR A 290 -40.05 10.22 -8.55
CA TYR A 290 -40.95 11.28 -8.07
C TYR A 290 -40.30 12.67 -8.00
N GLY A 291 -39.06 12.81 -8.47
CA GLY A 291 -38.33 14.07 -8.52
C GLY A 291 -37.84 14.57 -7.16
N SER A 292 -37.38 15.82 -7.11
CA SER A 292 -36.77 16.43 -5.91
C SER A 292 -37.69 16.45 -4.68
N LYS A 293 -39.02 16.42 -4.87
CA LYS A 293 -40.01 16.33 -3.78
C LYS A 293 -39.95 15.02 -2.99
N ALA A 294 -39.29 14.01 -3.55
CA ALA A 294 -39.06 12.71 -2.93
C ALA A 294 -37.70 12.56 -2.25
N ALA A 295 -36.94 13.66 -2.10
CA ALA A 295 -35.64 13.66 -1.42
C ALA A 295 -35.70 13.08 0.01
N ASN A 296 -36.86 13.21 0.67
CA ASN A 296 -37.11 12.69 2.01
C ASN A 296 -37.72 11.27 2.03
N GLY A 297 -37.78 10.60 0.87
CA GLY A 297 -38.37 9.27 0.70
C GLY A 297 -39.84 9.29 0.29
N VAL A 298 -40.32 8.17 -0.24
CA VAL A 298 -41.70 8.01 -0.77
C VAL A 298 -42.33 6.75 -0.20
N ILE A 299 -43.59 6.84 0.21
CA ILE A 299 -44.41 5.71 0.64
C ILE A 299 -45.52 5.53 -0.39
N VAL A 300 -45.44 4.42 -1.13
CA VAL A 300 -46.39 4.05 -2.16
C VAL A 300 -47.35 3.02 -1.59
N VAL A 301 -48.63 3.37 -1.51
CA VAL A 301 -49.71 2.49 -1.03
C VAL A 301 -50.58 2.10 -2.21
N THR A 302 -50.80 0.79 -2.36
CA THR A 302 -51.65 0.22 -3.41
C THR A 302 -52.86 -0.42 -2.76
N THR A 303 -54.06 -0.10 -3.23
CA THR A 303 -55.32 -0.70 -2.74
C THR A 303 -55.80 -1.82 -3.66
N LYS A 304 -56.59 -2.78 -3.13
CA LYS A 304 -57.17 -3.89 -3.90
C LYS A 304 -58.16 -3.44 -4.99
N ASP A 305 -58.82 -2.30 -4.78
CA ASP A 305 -59.90 -1.78 -5.64
C ASP A 305 -59.41 -0.77 -6.71
N LEU A 306 -58.34 -1.10 -7.44
CA LEU A 306 -57.82 -0.23 -8.51
C LEU A 306 -58.74 -0.19 -9.75
N SER A 307 -59.04 1.00 -10.26
CA SER A 307 -59.66 1.17 -11.57
C SER A 307 -58.75 0.64 -12.70
N ARG A 308 -59.32 0.30 -13.87
CA ARG A 308 -58.54 -0.18 -15.04
C ARG A 308 -57.42 0.78 -15.46
N ARG A 309 -57.60 2.10 -15.26
CA ARG A 309 -56.59 3.13 -15.58
C ARG A 309 -55.47 3.14 -14.55
N GLU A 310 -55.80 3.00 -13.26
CA GLU A 310 -54.82 2.97 -12.18
C GLU A 310 -54.02 1.66 -12.21
N ARG A 311 -54.64 0.50 -12.49
CA ARG A 311 -53.91 -0.77 -12.68
C ARG A 311 -52.84 -0.68 -13.75
N ARG A 312 -53.11 0.00 -14.88
CA ARG A 312 -52.12 0.19 -15.95
C ARG A 312 -50.95 1.08 -15.51
N LYS A 313 -51.24 2.16 -14.76
CA LYS A 313 -50.19 3.02 -14.21
C LYS A 313 -49.34 2.28 -13.17
N MET A 314 -49.98 1.53 -12.28
CA MET A 314 -49.29 0.73 -11.26
C MET A 314 -48.45 -0.37 -11.88
N LYS A 315 -48.93 -1.03 -12.95
CA LYS A 315 -48.13 -2.02 -13.67
C LYS A 315 -46.89 -1.40 -14.32
N LYS A 316 -47.01 -0.22 -14.94
CA LYS A 316 -45.85 0.52 -15.48
C LYS A 316 -44.87 0.95 -14.40
N LEU A 317 -45.39 1.46 -13.28
CA LEU A 317 -44.59 1.86 -12.13
C LEU A 317 -43.85 0.65 -11.53
N GLN A 318 -44.53 -0.49 -11.39
CA GLN A 318 -43.93 -1.75 -10.92
C GLN A 318 -42.88 -2.27 -11.91
N GLU A 319 -43.10 -2.15 -13.22
CA GLU A 319 -42.11 -2.47 -14.25
C GLU A 319 -40.88 -1.54 -14.17
N GLU A 320 -41.05 -0.24 -13.91
CA GLU A 320 -39.96 0.70 -13.68
C GLU A 320 -39.18 0.40 -12.40
N LEU A 321 -39.87 0.08 -11.29
CA LEU A 321 -39.28 -0.37 -10.04
C LEU A 321 -38.47 -1.66 -10.24
N ASN A 322 -39.00 -2.62 -10.99
CA ASN A 322 -38.31 -3.87 -11.30
C ASN A 322 -37.09 -3.65 -12.22
N LYS A 323 -37.15 -2.67 -13.14
CA LYS A 323 -35.99 -2.26 -13.96
C LYS A 323 -34.87 -1.66 -13.10
N GLN A 324 -35.21 -0.86 -12.10
CA GLN A 324 -34.22 -0.31 -11.16
C GLN A 324 -33.61 -1.40 -10.25
N GLN A 325 -34.37 -2.44 -9.87
CA GLN A 325 -33.83 -3.59 -9.12
C GLN A 325 -32.91 -4.51 -9.95
N GLN A 326 -33.01 -4.49 -11.29
CA GLN A 326 -32.12 -5.27 -12.16
C GLN A 326 -30.80 -4.55 -12.48
N ILE A 327 -30.74 -3.23 -12.28
CA ILE A 327 -29.49 -2.48 -12.29
C ILE A 327 -28.98 -2.50 -10.85
N ALA A 328 -28.40 -3.62 -10.41
CA ALA A 328 -27.42 -3.51 -9.34
C ALA A 328 -26.43 -2.43 -9.79
N PRO A 329 -26.08 -1.45 -8.94
CA PRO A 329 -24.92 -0.63 -9.24
C PRO A 329 -23.79 -1.62 -9.54
N VAL A 330 -23.17 -1.52 -10.72
CA VAL A 330 -21.78 -1.94 -10.82
C VAL A 330 -21.13 -1.33 -9.58
N PRO A 331 -20.49 -2.12 -8.67
CA PRO A 331 -19.82 -1.52 -7.53
C PRO A 331 -18.99 -0.38 -8.09
N GLN A 332 -19.37 0.84 -7.72
CA GLN A 332 -18.76 2.03 -8.28
C GLN A 332 -17.33 1.93 -7.77
N ASN A 333 -16.39 1.62 -8.67
CA ASN A 333 -15.00 1.42 -8.28
C ASN A 333 -14.48 2.78 -7.81
N ASN A 334 -14.52 3.02 -6.50
CA ASN A 334 -14.06 4.25 -5.88
C ASN A 334 -12.55 4.19 -5.57
N GLU A 335 -11.87 3.19 -6.13
CA GLU A 335 -10.42 3.08 -6.08
C GLU A 335 -9.80 4.23 -6.88
N SER A 336 -8.81 4.89 -6.28
CA SER A 336 -8.12 6.04 -6.87
C SER A 336 -6.64 5.76 -7.01
N TYR A 337 -6.10 5.96 -8.21
CA TYR A 337 -4.67 5.82 -8.52
C TYR A 337 -4.13 7.12 -9.10
N ASP A 338 -2.95 7.54 -8.65
CA ASP A 338 -2.29 8.69 -9.22
C ASP A 338 -1.72 8.35 -10.60
N ALA A 339 -2.05 9.19 -11.58
CA ALA A 339 -1.43 9.13 -12.90
C ALA A 339 0.05 9.50 -12.78
N PHE A 340 0.89 8.78 -13.51
CA PHE A 340 2.32 9.01 -13.53
C PHE A 340 2.89 8.71 -14.91
N VAL A 341 3.99 9.38 -15.23
CA VAL A 341 4.65 9.28 -16.54
C VAL A 341 5.80 8.30 -16.41
N GLU A 342 5.82 7.28 -17.28
CA GLU A 342 6.92 6.32 -17.36
C GLU A 342 8.26 7.04 -17.57
N ASN A 343 9.32 6.57 -16.90
CA ASN A 343 10.65 7.17 -17.02
C ASN A 343 11.14 7.13 -18.50
N PRO A 344 11.44 8.30 -19.09
CA PRO A 344 11.95 8.36 -20.46
C PRO A 344 13.40 7.89 -20.52
N PHE A 345 13.90 7.65 -21.73
CA PHE A 345 15.33 7.50 -21.96
C PHE A 345 16.07 8.82 -21.73
N GLU A 346 17.18 8.75 -21.00
CA GLU A 346 18.10 9.85 -20.74
C GLU A 346 19.39 9.63 -21.52
N LEU A 347 19.93 10.69 -22.13
CA LEU A 347 21.22 10.63 -22.83
C LEU A 347 22.36 10.63 -21.80
N THR A 348 23.17 9.58 -21.81
CA THR A 348 24.29 9.41 -20.86
C THR A 348 25.30 10.54 -20.95
N GLN A 349 25.50 11.09 -22.15
CA GLN A 349 26.44 12.18 -22.38
C GLN A 349 26.05 13.48 -21.65
N SER A 350 24.76 13.79 -21.53
CA SER A 350 24.27 14.97 -20.82
C SER A 350 23.92 14.70 -19.36
N GLN A 351 23.49 13.48 -19.07
CA GLN A 351 23.03 13.07 -17.75
C GLN A 351 23.57 11.66 -17.47
N PRO A 352 24.83 11.51 -17.02
CA PRO A 352 25.42 10.20 -16.75
C PRO A 352 24.93 9.59 -15.44
N LEU A 353 24.32 10.40 -14.56
CA LEU A 353 23.89 10.01 -13.22
C LEU A 353 22.38 9.77 -13.14
N SER A 354 22.01 8.65 -12.52
CA SER A 354 20.64 8.33 -12.13
C SER A 354 20.59 8.00 -10.64
N THR A 355 19.74 8.69 -9.88
CA THR A 355 19.63 8.56 -8.43
C THR A 355 18.19 8.21 -8.04
N PHE A 356 18.01 7.25 -7.13
CA PHE A 356 16.69 6.83 -6.63
C PHE A 356 16.78 6.26 -5.21
N SER A 357 15.65 6.25 -4.49
CA SER A 357 15.52 5.59 -3.19
C SER A 357 15.19 4.11 -3.33
N ILE A 358 15.55 3.30 -2.34
CA ILE A 358 15.20 1.86 -2.31
C ILE A 358 13.79 1.57 -1.79
N ASP A 359 13.00 2.62 -1.58
CA ASP A 359 11.71 2.54 -0.92
C ASP A 359 10.69 1.91 -1.87
N VAL A 360 10.39 0.63 -1.67
CA VAL A 360 9.53 -0.15 -2.56
C VAL A 360 8.50 -0.90 -1.75
N ASP A 361 7.25 -0.71 -2.13
CA ASP A 361 6.09 -1.42 -1.61
C ASP A 361 5.77 -2.67 -2.44
N ASN A 362 4.81 -3.47 -1.98
CA ASN A 362 4.39 -4.70 -2.66
C ASN A 362 2.91 -4.68 -3.06
N ALA A 363 2.23 -3.56 -2.86
CA ALA A 363 0.78 -3.48 -2.90
C ALA A 363 0.23 -3.59 -4.34
N SER A 364 0.92 -2.99 -5.30
CA SER A 364 0.52 -2.98 -6.71
C SER A 364 0.38 -4.40 -7.28
N TYR A 365 1.30 -5.32 -6.98
CA TYR A 365 1.20 -6.70 -7.48
C TYR A 365 -0.04 -7.40 -6.94
N SER A 366 -0.29 -7.32 -5.64
CA SER A 366 -1.46 -7.93 -5.00
C SER A 366 -2.76 -7.38 -5.58
N ASN A 367 -2.79 -6.07 -5.85
CA ASN A 367 -3.93 -5.41 -6.47
C ASN A 367 -4.15 -5.85 -7.93
N VAL A 368 -3.09 -5.88 -8.75
CA VAL A 368 -3.14 -6.38 -10.14
C VAL A 368 -3.57 -7.85 -10.17
N ARG A 369 -3.00 -8.69 -9.30
CA ARG A 369 -3.39 -10.09 -9.14
C ARG A 369 -4.88 -10.22 -8.89
N ARG A 370 -5.40 -9.48 -7.92
CA ARG A 370 -6.82 -9.45 -7.56
C ARG A 370 -7.69 -9.06 -8.75
N MET A 371 -7.35 -7.97 -9.45
CA MET A 371 -8.11 -7.50 -10.62
C MET A 371 -8.21 -8.60 -11.69
N ILE A 372 -7.08 -9.21 -12.04
CA ILE A 372 -7.04 -10.28 -13.05
C ILE A 372 -7.82 -11.50 -12.59
N ASN A 373 -7.63 -11.97 -11.34
CA ASN A 373 -8.34 -13.14 -10.81
C ASN A 373 -9.86 -12.93 -10.74
N ASN A 374 -10.31 -11.69 -10.56
CA ASN A 374 -11.72 -11.33 -10.57
C ASN A 374 -12.30 -11.08 -11.97
N GLY A 375 -11.49 -11.22 -13.03
CA GLY A 375 -11.91 -10.91 -14.41
C GLY A 375 -12.12 -9.41 -14.65
N GLN A 376 -11.52 -8.54 -13.84
CA GLN A 376 -11.60 -7.09 -13.96
C GLN A 376 -10.51 -6.57 -14.91
N ALA A 377 -10.79 -5.43 -15.55
CA ALA A 377 -9.77 -4.71 -16.30
C ALA A 377 -8.74 -4.13 -15.33
N VAL A 378 -7.45 -4.25 -15.69
CA VAL A 378 -6.36 -3.65 -14.91
C VAL A 378 -6.25 -2.17 -15.28
N ASP A 379 -6.34 -1.28 -14.29
CA ASP A 379 -6.03 0.13 -14.49
C ASP A 379 -4.51 0.29 -14.67
N LYS A 380 -4.07 0.93 -15.76
CA LYS A 380 -2.65 1.17 -16.03
C LYS A 380 -1.95 1.97 -14.93
N ASN A 381 -2.68 2.82 -14.21
CA ASN A 381 -2.14 3.64 -13.11
C ASN A 381 -1.99 2.85 -11.81
N ALA A 382 -2.62 1.67 -11.71
CA ALA A 382 -2.44 0.76 -10.58
C ALA A 382 -1.18 -0.12 -10.70
N VAL A 383 -0.50 -0.09 -11.85
CA VAL A 383 0.64 -0.97 -12.17
C VAL A 383 1.96 -0.25 -11.88
N ARG A 384 2.58 -0.55 -10.74
CA ARG A 384 3.92 -0.09 -10.34
C ARG A 384 4.92 -1.21 -10.60
N ILE A 385 5.78 -1.03 -11.59
CA ILE A 385 6.61 -2.13 -12.10
C ILE A 385 7.66 -2.55 -11.06
N GLU A 386 8.22 -1.57 -10.34
CA GLU A 386 9.14 -1.78 -9.24
C GLU A 386 8.53 -2.64 -8.14
N GLU A 387 7.28 -2.38 -7.75
CA GLU A 387 6.58 -3.16 -6.73
C GLU A 387 6.27 -4.58 -7.22
N MET A 388 5.89 -4.72 -8.50
CA MET A 388 5.69 -6.04 -9.10
C MET A 388 6.97 -6.87 -9.10
N VAL A 389 8.10 -6.27 -9.48
CA VAL A 389 9.40 -6.96 -9.50
C VAL A 389 9.83 -7.31 -8.07
N ASN A 390 9.64 -6.41 -7.10
CA ASN A 390 10.04 -6.59 -5.71
C ASN A 390 9.09 -7.43 -4.86
N TYR A 391 7.89 -7.73 -5.38
CA TYR A 391 7.02 -8.74 -4.80
C TYR A 391 7.72 -10.12 -4.72
N PHE A 392 8.65 -10.44 -5.61
CA PHE A 392 9.29 -11.76 -5.63
C PHE A 392 10.64 -11.76 -4.93
N LYS A 393 10.97 -12.89 -4.30
CA LYS A 393 12.32 -13.14 -3.77
C LYS A 393 13.25 -13.64 -4.86
N TYR A 394 14.51 -13.22 -4.77
CA TYR A 394 15.61 -13.61 -5.65
C TYR A 394 16.76 -14.12 -4.78
N ASP A 395 17.52 -15.07 -5.29
CA ASP A 395 18.63 -15.72 -4.60
C ASP A 395 19.90 -14.87 -4.69
N TYR A 396 19.93 -13.80 -3.92
CA TYR A 396 21.08 -12.93 -3.81
C TYR A 396 22.05 -13.40 -2.70
N PRO A 397 23.37 -13.44 -2.97
CA PRO A 397 24.39 -13.68 -1.96
C PRO A 397 24.27 -12.76 -0.74
N GLN A 398 24.46 -13.29 0.47
CA GLN A 398 24.52 -12.46 1.69
C GLN A 398 25.74 -11.52 1.69
N PRO A 399 25.65 -10.35 2.37
CA PRO A 399 26.78 -9.44 2.51
C PRO A 399 28.01 -10.09 3.13
N LYS A 400 29.19 -9.68 2.64
CA LYS A 400 30.50 -10.06 3.19
C LYS A 400 31.05 -8.94 4.08
N LYS A 401 32.11 -9.22 4.85
CA LYS A 401 32.93 -8.21 5.57
C LYS A 401 32.21 -7.30 6.58
N GLY A 402 31.01 -7.68 7.04
CA GLY A 402 30.28 -6.92 8.05
C GLY A 402 29.42 -5.78 7.50
N ASP A 403 29.35 -5.63 6.17
CA ASP A 403 28.45 -4.69 5.53
C ASP A 403 26.97 -5.06 5.77
N PRO A 404 26.06 -4.07 5.79
CA PRO A 404 24.64 -4.34 6.00
C PRO A 404 23.97 -4.99 4.79
N PHE A 405 24.53 -4.88 3.58
CA PHE A 405 23.95 -5.45 2.37
C PHE A 405 24.98 -5.81 1.31
N SER A 406 24.62 -6.72 0.40
CA SER A 406 25.39 -7.04 -0.80
C SER A 406 24.76 -6.40 -2.04
N ILE A 407 25.59 -6.13 -3.05
CA ILE A 407 25.20 -5.57 -4.34
C ILE A 407 25.45 -6.63 -5.41
N ASN A 408 24.43 -6.96 -6.19
CA ASN A 408 24.47 -8.00 -7.20
C ASN A 408 24.02 -7.41 -8.52
N THR A 409 24.84 -7.54 -9.55
CA THR A 409 24.53 -6.98 -10.87
C THR A 409 24.55 -8.04 -11.93
N GLU A 410 23.65 -7.91 -12.90
CA GLU A 410 23.60 -8.80 -14.06
C GLU A 410 23.18 -8.02 -15.30
N TYR A 411 23.88 -8.21 -16.40
CA TYR A 411 23.72 -7.45 -17.63
C TYR A 411 23.54 -8.41 -18.81
N ASN A 412 22.39 -8.36 -19.50
CA ASN A 412 22.05 -9.23 -20.65
C ASN A 412 21.16 -8.48 -21.65
N ASP A 413 20.82 -9.12 -22.78
CA ASP A 413 19.81 -8.61 -23.73
C ASP A 413 18.44 -8.32 -23.09
N SER A 414 17.80 -7.24 -23.51
CA SER A 414 16.42 -6.93 -23.13
C SER A 414 15.42 -7.84 -23.87
N PRO A 415 14.45 -8.47 -23.17
CA PRO A 415 13.52 -9.38 -23.83
C PRO A 415 12.46 -8.65 -24.67
N TRP A 416 12.10 -7.41 -24.30
CA TRP A 416 11.08 -6.62 -25.01
C TRP A 416 11.65 -5.73 -26.12
N ASN A 417 12.94 -5.41 -26.08
CA ASN A 417 13.67 -4.66 -27.11
C ASN A 417 15.00 -5.37 -27.40
N PRO A 418 15.06 -6.32 -28.36
CA PRO A 418 16.22 -7.21 -28.52
C PRO A 418 17.56 -6.55 -28.88
N LYS A 419 17.53 -5.29 -29.34
CA LYS A 419 18.75 -4.51 -29.60
C LYS A 419 19.26 -3.77 -28.36
N HIS A 420 18.43 -3.63 -27.34
CA HIS A 420 18.79 -3.01 -26.08
C HIS A 420 19.32 -4.06 -25.12
N LYS A 421 19.98 -3.60 -24.06
CA LYS A 421 20.40 -4.44 -22.95
C LYS A 421 19.61 -4.06 -21.70
N LEU A 422 19.54 -4.98 -20.74
CA LEU A 422 18.90 -4.80 -19.46
C LEU A 422 19.92 -5.08 -18.36
N LEU A 423 20.11 -4.10 -17.48
CA LEU A 423 20.95 -4.17 -16.30
C LEU A 423 20.07 -4.37 -15.07
N LYS A 424 20.22 -5.50 -14.40
CA LYS A 424 19.59 -5.79 -13.12
C LYS A 424 20.54 -5.43 -11.98
N ILE A 425 20.04 -4.71 -10.98
CA ILE A 425 20.72 -4.36 -9.75
C ILE A 425 19.90 -4.93 -8.59
N GLY A 426 20.47 -5.89 -7.87
CA GLY A 426 19.86 -6.57 -6.73
C GLY A 426 20.60 -6.30 -5.43
N LEU A 427 19.89 -5.83 -4.42
CA LEU A 427 20.37 -5.67 -3.06
C LEU A 427 19.89 -6.82 -2.18
N GLN A 428 20.77 -7.31 -1.31
CA GLN A 428 20.42 -8.25 -0.24
C GLN A 428 20.83 -7.70 1.11
N GLY A 429 19.85 -7.32 1.92
CA GLY A 429 20.05 -6.99 3.32
C GLY A 429 20.50 -8.21 4.12
N LYS A 430 21.37 -7.99 5.10
CA LYS A 430 21.87 -9.03 5.99
C LYS A 430 20.72 -9.69 6.74
N ASN A 431 20.65 -11.03 6.69
CA ASN A 431 19.71 -11.79 7.49
C ASN A 431 20.18 -11.84 8.95
N LEU A 432 19.33 -11.36 9.87
CA LEU A 432 19.55 -11.40 11.30
C LEU A 432 18.68 -12.49 11.92
N PRO A 433 19.28 -13.45 12.65
CA PRO A 433 18.53 -14.44 13.41
C PRO A 433 17.49 -13.80 14.34
N MET A 434 16.30 -14.39 14.43
CA MET A 434 15.16 -13.86 15.20
C MET A 434 15.47 -13.65 16.68
N ASP A 435 16.36 -14.45 17.27
CA ASP A 435 16.82 -14.32 18.66
C ASP A 435 17.64 -13.05 18.90
N LYS A 436 18.34 -12.56 17.87
CA LYS A 436 19.16 -11.35 17.91
C LYS A 436 18.40 -10.06 17.63
N LEU A 437 17.13 -10.14 17.24
CA LEU A 437 16.32 -8.95 16.99
C LEU A 437 15.97 -8.24 18.31
N PRO A 438 15.93 -6.90 18.33
CA PRO A 438 15.44 -6.12 19.48
C PRO A 438 14.02 -6.53 19.89
N ALA A 439 13.66 -6.31 21.15
CA ALA A 439 12.29 -6.56 21.62
C ALA A 439 11.31 -5.58 20.96
N SER A 440 10.09 -6.05 20.65
CA SER A 440 9.07 -5.25 19.99
C SER A 440 7.96 -4.82 20.94
N ASN A 441 7.42 -3.62 20.72
CA ASN A 441 6.18 -3.11 21.29
C ASN A 441 5.26 -2.72 20.14
N PHE A 442 4.28 -3.58 19.85
CA PHE A 442 3.32 -3.39 18.77
C PHE A 442 1.96 -2.97 19.32
N VAL A 443 1.49 -1.81 18.90
CA VAL A 443 0.13 -1.34 19.18
C VAL A 443 -0.68 -1.38 17.89
N PHE A 444 -1.65 -2.28 17.83
CA PHE A 444 -2.54 -2.40 16.69
C PHE A 444 -3.68 -1.41 16.80
N LEU A 445 -3.87 -0.60 15.78
CA LEU A 445 -5.02 0.26 15.58
C LEU A 445 -5.95 -0.40 14.55
N ILE A 446 -6.98 -1.08 15.02
CA ILE A 446 -7.86 -1.91 14.20
C ILE A 446 -9.16 -1.16 13.89
N ASP A 447 -9.47 -1.08 12.60
CA ASP A 447 -10.77 -0.67 12.11
C ASP A 447 -11.80 -1.76 12.39
N VAL A 448 -12.85 -1.41 13.13
CA VAL A 448 -14.00 -2.29 13.37
C VAL A 448 -15.29 -1.66 12.87
N SER A 449 -15.23 -0.77 11.89
CA SER A 449 -16.40 -0.15 11.26
C SER A 449 -17.29 -1.19 10.56
N GLY A 450 -18.54 -0.82 10.27
CA GLY A 450 -19.49 -1.73 9.62
C GLY A 450 -19.03 -2.26 8.25
N SER A 451 -18.17 -1.54 7.53
CA SER A 451 -17.62 -1.98 6.24
C SER A 451 -16.64 -3.15 6.38
N MET A 452 -16.05 -3.34 7.57
CA MET A 452 -15.09 -4.41 7.86
C MET A 452 -15.73 -5.80 8.04
N ASN A 453 -17.04 -5.94 7.88
CA ASN A 453 -17.78 -7.19 8.15
C ASN A 453 -17.59 -8.30 7.08
N GLU A 454 -17.01 -7.99 5.92
CA GLU A 454 -16.77 -8.97 4.86
C GLU A 454 -15.64 -9.95 5.22
N GLU A 455 -15.71 -11.19 4.72
CA GLU A 455 -14.73 -12.27 5.03
C GLU A 455 -13.28 -11.88 4.74
N ASN A 456 -13.04 -11.13 3.67
CA ASN A 456 -11.73 -10.61 3.27
C ASN A 456 -11.31 -9.33 4.02
N LYS A 457 -12.00 -8.95 5.11
CA LYS A 457 -11.70 -7.77 5.94
C LYS A 457 -11.39 -8.14 7.39
N LEU A 458 -12.28 -7.87 8.36
CA LEU A 458 -12.00 -8.15 9.78
C LEU A 458 -11.73 -9.65 10.06
N PRO A 459 -12.46 -10.62 9.47
CA PRO A 459 -12.15 -12.04 9.64
C PRO A 459 -10.75 -12.40 9.09
N LEU A 460 -10.40 -11.90 7.90
CA LEU A 460 -9.05 -12.05 7.34
C LEU A 460 -7.98 -11.37 8.21
N LEU A 461 -8.26 -10.18 8.75
CA LEU A 461 -7.37 -9.45 9.66
C LEU A 461 -7.09 -10.26 10.92
N LYS A 462 -8.12 -10.79 11.58
CA LYS A 462 -7.98 -11.66 12.76
C LYS A 462 -7.08 -12.86 12.44
N SER A 463 -7.31 -13.51 11.30
CA SER A 463 -6.53 -14.66 10.85
C SER A 463 -5.07 -14.30 10.55
N SER A 464 -4.87 -13.17 9.87
CA SER A 464 -3.55 -12.57 9.58
C SER A 464 -2.77 -12.27 10.86
N PHE A 465 -3.43 -11.75 11.89
CA PHE A 465 -2.79 -11.43 13.17
C PHE A 465 -2.37 -12.69 13.94
N LYS A 466 -3.12 -13.79 13.83
CA LYS A 466 -2.71 -15.08 14.40
C LYS A 466 -1.41 -15.59 13.78
N VAL A 467 -1.18 -15.34 12.49
CA VAL A 467 0.10 -15.64 11.81
C VAL A 467 1.23 -14.81 12.43
N LEU A 468 1.01 -13.50 12.60
CA LEU A 468 1.98 -12.59 13.20
C LEU A 468 2.36 -13.01 14.62
N LEU A 469 1.36 -13.34 15.45
CA LEU A 469 1.56 -13.74 16.85
C LEU A 469 2.45 -14.99 16.99
N ASN A 470 2.49 -15.85 15.97
CA ASN A 470 3.39 -17.00 15.93
C ASN A 470 4.86 -16.63 15.68
N LYS A 471 5.14 -15.42 15.19
CA LYS A 471 6.50 -14.88 15.00
C LYS A 471 7.01 -14.08 16.20
N LEU A 472 6.10 -13.63 17.07
CA LEU A 472 6.45 -12.88 18.27
C LEU A 472 7.01 -13.79 19.36
N ARG A 473 7.93 -13.24 20.14
CA ARG A 473 8.61 -13.90 21.26
C ARG A 473 8.00 -13.44 22.58
N PRO A 474 8.16 -14.18 23.69
CA PRO A 474 7.62 -13.78 24.99
C PRO A 474 8.08 -12.39 25.49
N LYS A 475 9.24 -11.90 25.03
CA LYS A 475 9.74 -10.55 25.36
C LYS A 475 9.06 -9.41 24.57
N ASP A 476 8.36 -9.74 23.50
CA ASP A 476 7.63 -8.77 22.68
C ASP A 476 6.25 -8.48 23.31
N LYS A 477 5.71 -7.29 23.07
CA LYS A 477 4.43 -6.81 23.61
C LYS A 477 3.42 -6.49 22.51
N VAL A 478 2.15 -6.75 22.78
CA VAL A 478 1.01 -6.46 21.92
C VAL A 478 -0.05 -5.66 22.69
N GLY A 479 -0.42 -4.50 22.18
CA GLY A 479 -1.60 -3.74 22.59
C GLY A 479 -2.61 -3.64 21.44
N ILE A 480 -3.90 -3.55 21.76
CA ILE A 480 -4.97 -3.42 20.75
C ILE A 480 -5.84 -2.22 21.09
N VAL A 481 -5.92 -1.30 20.14
CA VAL A 481 -6.84 -0.17 20.10
C VAL A 481 -7.75 -0.37 18.90
N VAL A 482 -9.04 -0.13 19.08
CA VAL A 482 -10.02 -0.16 17.99
C VAL A 482 -10.58 1.22 17.73
N TYR A 483 -11.03 1.43 16.50
CA TYR A 483 -11.85 2.58 16.17
C TYR A 483 -13.04 2.19 15.29
N ALA A 484 -14.16 2.79 15.60
CA ALA A 484 -15.36 2.89 14.77
C ALA A 484 -16.06 4.17 15.21
N GLY A 485 -17.28 4.11 15.77
CA GLY A 485 -18.00 5.31 16.24
C GLY A 485 -17.30 6.03 17.40
N SER A 486 -16.36 5.34 18.06
CA SER A 486 -15.47 5.85 19.11
C SER A 486 -14.16 5.07 19.09
N ALA A 487 -13.09 5.68 19.62
CA ALA A 487 -11.84 4.98 19.89
C ALA A 487 -11.88 4.27 21.26
N GLY A 488 -11.31 3.08 21.35
CA GLY A 488 -11.27 2.33 22.60
C GLY A 488 -10.08 1.36 22.68
N MET A 489 -9.51 1.21 23.87
CA MET A 489 -8.49 0.19 24.15
C MET A 489 -9.18 -1.14 24.44
N VAL A 490 -8.88 -2.16 23.65
CA VAL A 490 -9.42 -3.53 23.82
C VAL A 490 -8.46 -4.40 24.61
N LEU A 491 -7.15 -4.23 24.37
CA LEU A 491 -6.11 -4.98 25.05
C LEU A 491 -4.99 -4.03 25.50
N PRO A 492 -4.70 -3.94 26.82
CA PRO A 492 -3.52 -3.24 27.29
C PRO A 492 -2.24 -4.00 26.85
N PRO A 493 -1.07 -3.34 26.79
CA PRO A 493 0.17 -3.97 26.35
C PRO A 493 0.47 -5.25 27.13
N THR A 494 0.36 -6.37 26.42
CA THR A 494 0.39 -7.74 26.94
C THR A 494 1.57 -8.47 26.33
N SER A 495 2.26 -9.30 27.10
CA SER A 495 3.36 -10.12 26.57
C SER A 495 2.85 -11.04 25.46
N ALA A 496 3.59 -11.16 24.36
CA ALA A 496 3.28 -12.15 23.32
C ALA A 496 3.48 -13.61 23.79
N GLY A 497 3.94 -13.82 25.02
CA GLY A 497 3.87 -15.11 25.71
C GLY A 497 2.47 -15.47 26.22
N GLU A 498 1.61 -14.47 26.49
CA GLU A 498 0.20 -14.64 26.85
C GLU A 498 -0.67 -14.74 25.58
N LYS A 499 -0.35 -15.69 24.69
CA LYS A 499 -0.95 -15.78 23.35
C LYS A 499 -2.47 -15.94 23.39
N GLU A 500 -2.97 -16.76 24.29
CA GLU A 500 -4.40 -17.07 24.43
C GLU A 500 -5.19 -15.80 24.73
N LYS A 501 -4.70 -14.96 25.65
CA LYS A 501 -5.32 -13.68 26.01
C LYS A 501 -5.37 -12.70 24.85
N ILE A 502 -4.32 -12.66 24.02
CA ILE A 502 -4.28 -11.82 22.81
C ILE A 502 -5.30 -12.35 21.78
N ILE A 503 -5.36 -13.66 21.59
CA ILE A 503 -6.30 -14.32 20.66
C ILE A 503 -7.75 -14.09 21.10
N GLU A 504 -8.06 -14.24 22.38
CA GLU A 504 -9.40 -13.97 22.93
C GLU A 504 -9.83 -12.53 22.69
N ALA A 505 -8.93 -11.56 22.91
CA ALA A 505 -9.21 -10.15 22.64
C ALA A 505 -9.50 -9.88 21.15
N LEU A 506 -8.76 -10.55 20.24
CA LEU A 506 -9.00 -10.46 18.79
C LEU A 506 -10.32 -11.11 18.38
N ASP A 507 -10.63 -12.29 18.92
CA ASP A 507 -11.83 -13.05 18.56
C ASP A 507 -13.11 -12.32 18.98
N HIS A 508 -13.07 -11.55 20.08
CA HIS A 508 -14.16 -10.69 20.53
C HIS A 508 -14.44 -9.44 19.67
N LEU A 509 -13.55 -9.06 18.74
CA LEU A 509 -13.80 -7.90 17.87
C LEU A 509 -15.00 -8.13 16.95
N GLN A 510 -15.85 -7.13 16.78
CA GLN A 510 -17.01 -7.20 15.89
C GLN A 510 -17.12 -5.93 15.06
N ALA A 511 -17.49 -6.08 13.78
CA ALA A 511 -17.71 -4.95 12.89
C ALA A 511 -19.02 -4.21 13.24
N GLY A 512 -18.96 -2.89 13.39
CA GLY A 512 -20.12 -2.04 13.66
C GLY A 512 -19.78 -0.56 13.84
N GLY A 513 -20.75 0.32 13.54
CA GLY A 513 -20.61 1.78 13.71
C GLY A 513 -20.03 2.51 12.49
N SER A 514 -19.99 3.85 12.58
CA SER A 514 -19.41 4.77 11.58
C SER A 514 -17.95 5.11 11.95
N THR A 515 -17.10 5.48 11.01
CA THR A 515 -15.64 5.60 11.22
C THR A 515 -15.20 6.91 11.91
N ALA A 516 -14.49 6.83 13.03
CA ALA A 516 -13.94 7.97 13.78
C ALA A 516 -12.51 7.69 14.35
N GLY A 517 -11.59 7.23 13.50
CA GLY A 517 -10.20 6.89 13.84
C GLY A 517 -9.21 7.99 14.25
N GLY A 518 -9.58 9.28 14.32
CA GLY A 518 -8.66 10.37 14.66
C GLY A 518 -8.27 10.30 16.13
N ALA A 519 -9.25 10.04 17.01
CA ALA A 519 -8.99 9.71 18.40
C ALA A 519 -8.29 8.35 18.57
N GLY A 520 -8.46 7.45 17.60
CA GLY A 520 -7.86 6.12 17.60
C GLY A 520 -6.34 6.17 17.44
N ILE A 521 -5.85 6.94 16.47
CA ILE A 521 -4.40 7.08 16.23
C ILE A 521 -3.68 7.77 17.39
N GLU A 522 -4.28 8.79 17.99
CA GLU A 522 -3.72 9.44 19.18
C GLU A 522 -3.62 8.47 20.36
N LEU A 523 -4.68 7.70 20.62
CA LEU A 523 -4.69 6.69 21.68
C LEU A 523 -3.66 5.58 21.42
N ALA A 524 -3.52 5.13 20.18
CA ALA A 524 -2.53 4.12 19.81
C ALA A 524 -1.10 4.62 20.03
N TYR A 525 -0.76 5.84 19.59
CA TYR A 525 0.55 6.42 19.85
C TYR A 525 0.80 6.66 21.34
N LYS A 526 -0.20 7.13 22.09
CA LYS A 526 -0.10 7.28 23.54
C LYS A 526 0.25 5.94 24.20
N LEU A 527 -0.47 4.87 23.85
CA LEU A 527 -0.24 3.55 24.41
C LEU A 527 1.16 3.01 24.06
N ALA A 528 1.61 3.24 22.83
CA ALA A 528 2.93 2.85 22.37
C ALA A 528 4.03 3.60 23.14
N GLN A 529 3.86 4.89 23.38
CA GLN A 529 4.79 5.74 24.14
C GLN A 529 4.84 5.38 25.63
N GLU A 530 3.69 5.11 26.26
CA GLU A 530 3.62 4.68 27.66
C GLU A 530 4.31 3.33 27.91
N ASN A 531 4.41 2.49 26.88
CA ASN A 531 5.00 1.16 26.96
C ASN A 531 6.27 1.02 26.12
N PHE A 532 6.93 2.15 25.85
CA PHE A 532 8.10 2.23 25.01
C PHE A 532 9.22 1.29 25.47
N VAL A 533 9.77 0.53 24.54
CA VAL A 533 10.92 -0.35 24.76
C VAL A 533 12.16 0.37 24.25
N LYS A 534 13.04 0.78 25.17
CA LYS A 534 14.31 1.40 24.83
C LYS A 534 15.18 0.45 24.00
N ASP A 535 15.80 1.00 22.94
CA ASP A 535 16.62 0.25 21.97
C ASP A 535 15.84 -0.92 21.31
N GLY A 536 14.50 -0.86 21.37
CA GLY A 536 13.56 -1.83 20.82
C GLY A 536 12.79 -1.29 19.61
N ASN A 537 11.96 -2.15 19.03
CA ASN A 537 11.07 -1.79 17.94
C ASN A 537 9.72 -1.31 18.48
N ASN A 538 9.43 -0.02 18.40
CA ASN A 538 8.17 0.55 18.85
C ASN A 538 7.36 0.98 17.64
N ARG A 539 6.17 0.40 17.46
CA ARG A 539 5.41 0.61 16.22
C ARG A 539 3.90 0.55 16.45
N VAL A 540 3.21 1.49 15.83
CA VAL A 540 1.76 1.45 15.64
C VAL A 540 1.48 0.76 14.31
N ILE A 541 0.55 -0.19 14.30
CA ILE A 541 0.14 -0.92 13.10
C ILE A 541 -1.33 -0.64 12.85
N ILE A 542 -1.63 0.17 11.84
CA ILE A 542 -3.00 0.47 11.40
C ILE A 542 -3.49 -0.67 10.52
N ALA A 543 -4.71 -1.16 10.76
CA ALA A 543 -5.35 -2.16 9.93
C ALA A 543 -6.78 -1.72 9.58
N THR A 544 -7.07 -1.47 8.30
CA THR A 544 -8.32 -0.85 7.81
C THR A 544 -8.67 -1.26 6.38
N ASP A 545 -9.90 -1.01 5.93
CA ASP A 545 -10.32 -1.22 4.54
C ASP A 545 -10.18 0.00 3.62
N GLY A 546 -9.46 1.04 4.08
CA GLY A 546 -9.07 2.19 3.27
C GLY A 546 -9.82 3.49 3.61
N ASP A 547 -10.82 3.43 4.49
CA ASP A 547 -11.55 4.62 4.94
C ASP A 547 -10.95 5.21 6.23
N PHE A 548 -9.70 5.66 6.17
CA PHE A 548 -9.10 6.44 7.27
C PHE A 548 -9.52 7.93 7.19
N ASN A 549 -10.81 8.20 6.96
CA ASN A 549 -11.39 9.55 7.00
C ASN A 549 -11.96 9.82 8.38
N VAL A 550 -11.15 10.38 9.26
CA VAL A 550 -11.43 10.28 10.69
C VAL A 550 -11.40 11.63 11.41
N GLY A 551 -12.59 12.21 11.57
CA GLY A 551 -12.81 13.45 12.33
C GLY A 551 -12.64 14.73 11.52
N THR A 552 -12.49 15.86 12.21
CA THR A 552 -12.32 17.21 11.62
C THR A 552 -10.94 17.43 10.97
N SER A 553 -10.06 16.44 11.01
CA SER A 553 -8.66 16.56 10.58
C SER A 553 -8.50 16.18 9.11
N SER A 554 -7.82 17.04 8.35
CA SER A 554 -7.47 16.78 6.95
C SER A 554 -6.37 15.72 6.84
N THR A 555 -6.21 15.11 5.65
CA THR A 555 -5.08 14.20 5.36
C THR A 555 -3.73 14.86 5.66
N SER A 556 -3.63 16.18 5.50
CA SER A 556 -2.43 16.95 5.83
C SER A 556 -2.13 16.97 7.32
N ASP A 557 -3.14 17.18 8.16
CA ASP A 557 -2.97 17.22 9.63
C ASP A 557 -2.49 15.87 10.15
N LEU A 558 -3.00 14.78 9.58
CA LEU A 558 -2.59 13.43 9.93
C LEU A 558 -1.13 13.14 9.53
N LYS A 559 -0.69 13.57 8.35
CA LYS A 559 0.71 13.47 7.93
C LYS A 559 1.62 14.21 8.91
N THR A 560 1.28 15.45 9.29
CA THR A 560 2.06 16.23 10.26
C THR A 560 2.09 15.56 11.63
N LEU A 561 0.98 14.99 12.10
CA LEU A 561 0.94 14.24 13.35
C LEU A 561 1.91 13.05 13.32
N ILE A 562 1.88 12.24 12.26
CA ILE A 562 2.74 11.06 12.12
C ILE A 562 4.22 11.47 12.01
N GLU A 563 4.54 12.49 11.22
CA GLU A 563 5.89 13.03 11.10
C GLU A 563 6.44 13.54 12.44
N ASP A 564 5.58 14.03 13.33
CA ASP A 564 5.97 14.42 14.68
C ASP A 564 6.12 13.20 15.61
N LYS A 565 5.15 12.29 15.59
CA LYS A 565 5.17 11.07 16.42
C LYS A 565 6.35 10.17 16.11
N ARG A 566 6.79 10.06 14.85
CA ARG A 566 7.98 9.26 14.48
C ARG A 566 9.26 9.74 15.17
N LYS A 567 9.36 11.04 15.50
CA LYS A 567 10.52 11.60 16.22
C LYS A 567 10.65 11.03 17.64
N SER A 568 9.56 10.49 18.20
CA SER A 568 9.59 9.78 19.48
C SER A 568 10.15 8.35 19.38
N GLY A 569 10.53 7.90 18.18
CA GLY A 569 10.98 6.53 17.93
C GLY A 569 9.85 5.51 17.80
N VAL A 570 8.61 5.98 17.59
CA VAL A 570 7.44 5.12 17.35
C VAL A 570 7.05 5.21 15.87
N PHE A 571 7.28 4.13 15.13
CA PHE A 571 7.03 4.06 13.68
C PHE A 571 5.58 3.68 13.35
N LEU A 572 5.16 3.88 12.10
CA LEU A 572 3.83 3.53 11.62
C LEU A 572 3.89 2.51 10.49
N THR A 573 3.16 1.41 10.62
CA THR A 573 2.87 0.49 9.52
C THR A 573 1.40 0.51 9.21
N CYS A 574 1.04 0.47 7.93
CA CYS A 574 -0.34 0.47 7.46
C CYS A 574 -0.65 -0.84 6.73
N LEU A 575 -1.73 -1.52 7.12
CA LEU A 575 -2.23 -2.74 6.52
C LEU A 575 -3.62 -2.48 5.95
N GLY A 576 -3.75 -2.56 4.62
CA GLY A 576 -5.03 -2.51 3.91
C GLY A 576 -5.68 -3.89 3.80
N PHE A 577 -6.99 -3.98 4.06
CA PHE A 577 -7.78 -5.21 3.94
C PHE A 577 -9.03 -5.00 3.05
N GLY A 578 -9.47 -6.01 2.32
CA GLY A 578 -10.73 -5.96 1.55
C GLY A 578 -10.68 -5.27 0.17
N MET A 579 -11.84 -5.08 -0.48
CA MET A 579 -11.97 -4.61 -1.89
C MET A 579 -12.85 -3.36 -2.04
N GLY A 580 -12.64 -2.58 -3.13
CA GLY A 580 -13.65 -1.66 -3.69
C GLY A 580 -13.72 -0.24 -3.14
N ASN A 581 -13.02 0.07 -2.03
CA ASN A 581 -12.89 1.43 -1.48
C ASN A 581 -11.42 1.79 -1.19
N TYR A 582 -10.52 1.20 -1.97
CA TYR A 582 -9.09 1.27 -1.75
C TYR A 582 -8.54 2.65 -2.13
N LYS A 583 -8.12 3.41 -1.12
CA LYS A 583 -7.39 4.69 -1.26
C LYS A 583 -5.91 4.46 -0.99
N ASP A 584 -5.28 3.72 -1.89
CA ASP A 584 -3.85 3.35 -1.88
C ASP A 584 -2.96 4.46 -1.33
N ASN A 585 -3.04 5.61 -1.98
CA ASN A 585 -2.14 6.73 -1.76
C ASN A 585 -2.20 7.26 -0.33
N THR A 586 -3.34 7.13 0.37
CA THR A 586 -3.44 7.66 1.74
C THR A 586 -2.66 6.78 2.70
N LEU A 587 -2.93 5.48 2.74
CA LEU A 587 -2.28 4.58 3.69
C LEU A 587 -0.80 4.41 3.41
N GLU A 588 -0.42 4.33 2.14
CA GLU A 588 0.98 4.36 1.68
C GLU A 588 1.68 5.63 2.19
N THR A 589 1.13 6.82 1.86
CA THR A 589 1.76 8.07 2.31
C THR A 589 1.89 8.14 3.84
N LEU A 590 0.91 7.65 4.59
CA LEU A 590 0.99 7.65 6.06
C LEU A 590 2.11 6.72 6.57
N ALA A 591 2.29 5.55 5.95
CA ALA A 591 3.37 4.63 6.27
C ALA A 591 4.74 5.25 5.97
N ASP A 592 4.90 5.85 4.78
CA ASP A 592 6.13 6.56 4.38
C ASP A 592 6.47 7.67 5.36
N LYS A 593 5.48 8.50 5.71
CA LYS A 593 5.63 9.57 6.70
C LYS A 593 5.94 9.05 8.09
N GLY A 594 5.56 7.81 8.41
CA GLY A 594 5.80 7.18 9.69
C GLY A 594 7.04 6.29 9.74
N ASN A 595 7.89 6.29 8.71
CA ASN A 595 9.05 5.41 8.58
C ASN A 595 8.67 3.94 8.79
N GLY A 596 7.66 3.49 8.06
CA GLY A 596 7.29 2.10 8.06
C GLY A 596 6.63 1.68 6.76
N ASN A 597 6.16 0.44 6.77
CA ASN A 597 5.76 -0.22 5.53
C ASN A 597 4.26 -0.16 5.31
N TYR A 598 3.90 -0.24 4.04
CA TYR A 598 2.55 -0.44 3.60
C TYR A 598 2.37 -1.86 3.02
N ALA A 599 1.24 -2.49 3.31
CA ALA A 599 0.87 -3.77 2.70
C ALA A 599 -0.63 -3.86 2.46
N TYR A 600 -0.97 -4.43 1.31
CA TYR A 600 -2.34 -4.79 0.98
C TYR A 600 -2.54 -6.31 1.12
N ILE A 601 -3.42 -6.71 2.04
CA ILE A 601 -3.70 -8.11 2.36
C ILE A 601 -5.09 -8.47 1.83
N ASP A 602 -5.12 -9.10 0.66
CA ASP A 602 -6.34 -9.56 -0.03
C ASP A 602 -6.72 -11.00 0.32
N ASN A 603 -5.77 -11.80 0.78
CA ASN A 603 -5.96 -13.22 1.13
C ASN A 603 -4.92 -13.71 2.16
N MET A 604 -5.09 -14.95 2.63
CA MET A 604 -4.20 -15.55 3.64
C MET A 604 -2.78 -15.84 3.12
N GLN A 605 -2.60 -16.05 1.82
CA GLN A 605 -1.27 -16.24 1.24
C GLN A 605 -0.46 -14.94 1.37
N GLU A 606 -1.08 -13.79 1.14
CA GLU A 606 -0.48 -12.47 1.32
C GLU A 606 -0.18 -12.17 2.79
N ALA A 607 -1.12 -12.51 3.69
CA ALA A 607 -0.91 -12.39 5.13
C ALA A 607 0.31 -13.23 5.59
N ASN A 608 0.40 -14.49 5.14
CA ASN A 608 1.51 -15.39 5.46
C ASN A 608 2.84 -14.88 4.90
N LYS A 609 2.82 -14.25 3.73
CA LYS A 609 3.99 -13.61 3.15
C LYS A 609 4.46 -12.45 4.03
N PHE A 610 3.62 -11.43 4.19
CA PHE A 610 4.01 -10.16 4.80
C PHE A 610 4.25 -10.29 6.31
N LEU A 611 3.33 -10.91 7.05
CA LEU A 611 3.37 -11.02 8.51
C LEU A 611 4.08 -12.29 9.01
N GLY A 612 4.26 -13.28 8.14
CA GLY A 612 4.91 -14.53 8.49
C GLY A 612 6.37 -14.58 8.05
N LYS A 613 6.60 -14.57 6.74
CA LYS A 613 7.92 -14.81 6.13
C LYS A 613 8.79 -13.56 6.09
N GLU A 614 8.19 -12.43 5.72
CA GLU A 614 8.88 -11.15 5.52
C GLU A 614 8.86 -10.26 6.76
N PHE A 615 8.24 -10.73 7.85
CA PHE A 615 8.12 -10.00 9.11
C PHE A 615 9.44 -9.36 9.58
N ALA A 616 10.55 -10.11 9.57
CA ALA A 616 11.83 -9.59 10.02
C ALA A 616 12.36 -8.44 9.13
N GLY A 617 12.16 -8.53 7.81
CA GLY A 617 12.53 -7.49 6.86
C GLY A 617 11.65 -6.26 6.98
N ASN A 618 10.34 -6.44 7.15
CA ASN A 618 9.39 -5.34 7.22
C ASN A 618 9.38 -4.63 8.57
N MET A 619 9.95 -5.23 9.62
CA MET A 619 9.82 -4.67 10.98
C MET A 619 11.15 -4.22 11.58
N TYR A 620 12.29 -4.67 11.05
CA TYR A 620 13.60 -4.39 11.63
C TYR A 620 14.58 -3.86 10.58
N ALA A 621 14.76 -2.53 10.58
CA ALA A 621 15.74 -1.85 9.75
C ALA A 621 17.17 -2.19 10.17
N ILE A 622 18.01 -2.52 9.20
CA ILE A 622 19.47 -2.71 9.35
C ILE A 622 20.27 -1.54 8.77
N ALA A 623 19.62 -0.73 7.93
CA ALA A 623 20.12 0.55 7.45
C ALA A 623 18.94 1.49 7.18
N LYS A 624 19.15 2.80 7.36
CA LYS A 624 18.18 3.85 7.04
C LYS A 624 18.77 4.82 6.02
N ASP A 625 17.93 5.62 5.39
CA ASP A 625 18.35 6.62 4.40
C ASP A 625 19.16 6.01 3.24
N VAL A 626 18.65 4.91 2.68
CA VAL A 626 19.38 4.16 1.67
C VAL A 626 19.08 4.71 0.27
N LYS A 627 20.12 5.25 -0.37
CA LYS A 627 20.09 5.84 -1.70
C LYS A 627 20.99 5.08 -2.65
N ILE A 628 20.54 4.93 -3.90
CA ILE A 628 21.33 4.38 -4.99
C ILE A 628 21.61 5.48 -5.99
N GLN A 629 22.87 5.61 -6.40
CA GLN A 629 23.26 6.40 -7.56
C GLN A 629 24.08 5.53 -8.50
N ILE A 630 23.69 5.50 -9.77
CA ILE A 630 24.46 4.86 -10.84
C ILE A 630 25.02 5.93 -11.77
N GLU A 631 26.29 5.75 -12.12
CA GLU A 631 27.03 6.57 -13.08
C GLU A 631 27.34 5.71 -14.31
N PHE A 632 26.71 6.03 -15.43
CA PHE A 632 26.86 5.28 -16.69
C PHE A 632 28.03 5.81 -17.52
N ASN A 633 28.80 4.91 -18.12
CA ASN A 633 29.90 5.28 -19.01
C ASN A 633 29.39 5.61 -20.43
N PRO A 634 29.53 6.86 -20.90
CA PRO A 634 29.06 7.27 -22.24
C PRO A 634 29.81 6.62 -23.40
N GLU A 635 30.97 5.98 -23.15
CA GLU A 635 31.69 5.22 -24.19
C GLU A 635 30.93 3.94 -24.57
N TYR A 636 30.15 3.36 -23.65
CA TYR A 636 29.43 2.10 -23.89
C TYR A 636 27.92 2.27 -23.95
N ILE A 637 27.37 3.24 -23.22
CA ILE A 637 25.93 3.47 -23.14
C ILE A 637 25.58 4.82 -23.77
N LYS A 638 24.72 4.79 -24.79
CA LYS A 638 24.19 5.98 -25.44
C LYS A 638 23.10 6.64 -24.60
N SER A 639 22.16 5.83 -24.14
CA SER A 639 21.05 6.26 -23.31
C SER A 639 20.56 5.14 -22.41
N TYR A 640 19.93 5.49 -21.30
CA TYR A 640 19.35 4.54 -20.36
C TYR A 640 18.00 5.01 -19.86
N ARG A 641 17.23 4.11 -19.26
CA ARG A 641 16.05 4.46 -18.44
C ARG A 641 15.91 3.50 -17.26
N LEU A 642 15.43 4.02 -16.14
CA LEU A 642 15.04 3.24 -14.97
C LEU A 642 13.63 2.68 -15.18
N ILE A 643 13.45 1.37 -15.06
CA ILE A 643 12.14 0.72 -15.20
C ILE A 643 11.43 0.74 -13.85
N GLY A 644 10.26 1.40 -13.78
CA GLY A 644 9.56 1.68 -12.53
C GLY A 644 10.22 2.82 -11.74
N TYR A 645 9.96 2.90 -10.43
CA TYR A 645 10.53 3.88 -9.50
C TYR A 645 10.22 5.35 -9.83
N GLU A 646 9.16 5.63 -10.59
CA GLU A 646 8.83 6.99 -11.01
C GLU A 646 8.59 7.94 -9.83
N ASN A 647 7.98 7.44 -8.76
CA ASN A 647 7.71 8.20 -7.53
C ASN A 647 8.89 8.18 -6.52
N ARG A 648 9.96 7.46 -6.86
CA ARG A 648 11.12 7.22 -5.98
C ARG A 648 12.43 7.74 -6.58
N LYS A 649 12.37 8.32 -7.79
CA LYS A 649 13.48 9.00 -8.44
C LYS A 649 13.86 10.26 -7.67
N LEU A 650 15.14 10.41 -7.38
CA LEU A 650 15.71 11.54 -6.65
C LEU A 650 16.51 12.42 -7.61
N LYS A 651 16.72 13.68 -7.24
CA LYS A 651 17.69 14.51 -7.96
C LYS A 651 19.09 14.00 -7.68
N ASN A 652 20.01 14.21 -8.61
CA ASN A 652 21.37 13.72 -8.45
C ASN A 652 22.11 14.39 -7.27
N GLU A 653 21.78 15.64 -6.98
CA GLU A 653 22.32 16.39 -5.84
C GLU A 653 21.80 15.85 -4.49
N ASP A 654 20.63 15.21 -4.49
CA ASP A 654 20.01 14.64 -3.29
C ASP A 654 20.73 13.38 -2.81
N PHE A 655 21.58 12.77 -3.64
CA PHE A 655 22.38 11.61 -3.26
C PHE A 655 23.25 11.89 -2.02
N ALA A 656 23.92 13.05 -1.98
CA ALA A 656 24.77 13.44 -0.86
C ALA A 656 24.01 14.20 0.25
N ASN A 657 22.73 14.50 0.04
CA ASN A 657 21.92 15.31 0.94
C ASN A 657 21.25 14.46 2.02
N ASP A 658 21.83 14.45 3.22
CA ASP A 658 21.34 13.67 4.36
C ASP A 658 20.01 14.19 4.95
N LYS A 659 19.47 15.31 4.45
CA LYS A 659 18.14 15.83 4.80
C LYS A 659 17.01 15.21 3.98
N ILE A 660 17.32 14.65 2.82
CA ILE A 660 16.36 13.90 2.01
C ILE A 660 16.34 12.50 2.58
N ASP A 661 15.22 12.13 3.18
CA ASP A 661 15.01 10.76 3.66
C ASP A 661 14.88 9.82 2.46
N ALA A 662 15.42 8.63 2.59
CA ALA A 662 15.35 7.58 1.59
C ALA A 662 15.06 6.26 2.30
N GLY A 663 14.31 5.37 1.66
CA GLY A 663 13.73 4.19 2.30
C GLY A 663 14.66 3.36 3.20
N GLU A 664 14.04 2.59 4.07
CA GLU A 664 14.75 1.73 5.02
C GLU A 664 15.07 0.37 4.39
N LEU A 665 16.26 -0.16 4.70
CA LEU A 665 16.60 -1.53 4.35
C LEU A 665 16.44 -2.43 5.58
N GLY A 666 15.53 -3.39 5.47
CA GLY A 666 15.23 -4.35 6.51
C GLY A 666 16.14 -5.58 6.54
N SER A 667 16.08 -6.33 7.64
CA SER A 667 16.83 -7.59 7.76
C SER A 667 16.35 -8.65 6.78
N GLY A 668 17.26 -9.18 5.97
CA GLY A 668 16.92 -10.14 4.92
C GLY A 668 16.10 -9.56 3.76
N HIS A 669 15.80 -8.26 3.77
CA HIS A 669 15.05 -7.60 2.71
C HIS A 669 15.86 -7.58 1.41
N THR A 670 15.17 -7.70 0.28
CA THR A 670 15.75 -7.71 -1.06
C THR A 670 15.12 -6.62 -1.88
N VAL A 671 15.93 -5.83 -2.59
CA VAL A 671 15.44 -4.80 -3.52
C VAL A 671 16.06 -5.03 -4.88
N THR A 672 15.28 -4.98 -5.95
CA THR A 672 15.69 -5.20 -7.33
C THR A 672 15.24 -4.04 -8.20
N ALA A 673 16.21 -3.39 -8.84
CA ALA A 673 15.98 -2.36 -9.85
C ALA A 673 16.46 -2.85 -11.23
N LEU A 674 15.82 -2.35 -12.28
CA LEU A 674 16.13 -2.68 -13.66
C LEU A 674 16.37 -1.39 -14.45
N TYR A 675 17.48 -1.34 -15.17
CA TYR A 675 17.76 -0.31 -16.17
C TYR A 675 17.72 -0.92 -17.55
N GLU A 676 16.95 -0.33 -18.46
CA GLU A 676 17.11 -0.60 -19.87
C GLU A 676 18.13 0.37 -20.46
N VAL A 677 19.12 -0.16 -21.18
CA VAL A 677 20.20 0.63 -21.76
C VAL A 677 20.27 0.40 -23.27
N ILE A 678 20.58 1.48 -23.99
CA ILE A 678 20.84 1.49 -25.42
C ILE A 678 22.35 1.62 -25.60
N PRO A 679 23.05 0.58 -26.07
CA PRO A 679 24.48 0.65 -26.39
C PRO A 679 24.79 1.69 -27.48
N VAL A 680 26.01 2.23 -27.49
CA VAL A 680 26.45 3.28 -28.44
C VAL A 680 26.41 2.86 -29.92
N ASP A 681 26.54 1.57 -30.20
CA ASP A 681 26.56 0.98 -31.54
C ASP A 681 25.17 0.59 -32.05
N VAL A 682 24.12 0.77 -31.24
CA VAL A 682 22.76 0.39 -31.55
C VAL A 682 21.94 1.57 -32.07
N LYS A 683 21.31 1.38 -33.24
CA LYS A 683 20.26 2.29 -33.74
C LYS A 683 18.92 1.93 -33.10
N SER A 684 18.30 2.92 -32.45
CA SER A 684 17.01 2.79 -31.79
C SER A 684 16.19 4.07 -31.94
N ASP A 685 14.89 3.91 -32.16
CA ASP A 685 13.93 5.03 -32.29
C ASP A 685 13.62 5.70 -30.95
N PHE A 686 14.05 5.09 -29.84
CA PHE A 686 13.82 5.59 -28.48
C PHE A 686 14.94 6.50 -27.96
N VAL A 687 16.03 6.66 -28.72
CA VAL A 687 17.12 7.55 -28.33
C VAL A 687 16.62 9.01 -28.39
N PRO A 688 16.74 9.79 -27.30
CA PRO A 688 16.34 11.19 -27.31
C PRO A 688 17.12 11.99 -28.36
N LYS A 689 16.52 13.06 -28.87
CA LYS A 689 17.21 13.95 -29.82
C LYS A 689 18.46 14.54 -29.16
N GLU A 690 19.61 14.28 -29.75
CA GLU A 690 20.88 14.87 -29.32
C GLU A 690 20.82 16.38 -29.51
N SER A 691 21.03 17.14 -28.44
CA SER A 691 21.28 18.56 -28.53
C SER A 691 22.79 18.79 -28.47
N THR A 692 23.37 19.32 -29.54
CA THR A 692 24.77 19.73 -29.53
C THR A 692 24.89 21.00 -28.68
N LEU A 693 25.33 20.84 -27.43
CA LEU A 693 25.50 21.95 -26.52
C LEU A 693 26.80 22.71 -26.83
N LYS A 694 26.70 24.02 -27.08
CA LYS A 694 27.82 24.91 -27.46
C LYS A 694 29.02 24.86 -26.50
N TYR A 695 28.76 24.62 -25.22
CA TYR A 695 29.76 24.68 -24.15
C TYR A 695 30.13 23.30 -23.58
N THR A 696 29.58 22.22 -24.14
CA THR A 696 29.89 20.86 -23.69
C THR A 696 30.86 20.23 -24.66
N GLN A 697 32.04 19.83 -24.17
CA GLN A 697 32.96 19.02 -24.96
C GLN A 697 32.76 17.55 -24.61
N ASN A 698 32.51 16.76 -25.66
CA ASN A 698 32.34 15.32 -25.55
C ASN A 698 33.73 14.67 -25.50
N THR A 699 34.28 14.50 -24.31
CA THR A 699 35.51 13.73 -24.10
C THR A 699 35.16 12.28 -23.79
N SER A 700 35.36 11.38 -24.75
CA SER A 700 35.43 9.94 -24.48
C SER A 700 36.84 9.58 -24.02
N SER A 701 37.00 9.21 -22.75
CA SER A 701 38.26 8.65 -22.26
C SER A 701 38.16 7.12 -22.28
N LYS A 702 39.07 6.47 -23.02
CA LYS A 702 39.25 5.00 -22.96
C LYS A 702 40.01 4.54 -21.70
N GLU A 703 40.15 5.42 -20.72
CA GLU A 703 40.98 5.20 -19.53
C GLU A 703 40.38 4.16 -18.57
N PHE A 704 39.07 3.93 -18.64
CA PHE A 704 38.34 3.07 -17.70
C PHE A 704 38.09 1.64 -18.20
N GLY A 705 38.82 1.19 -19.23
CA GLY A 705 38.81 -0.22 -19.66
C GLY A 705 37.40 -0.74 -20.01
N ASP A 706 37.00 -1.87 -19.42
CA ASP A 706 35.70 -2.53 -19.63
C ASP A 706 34.59 -2.03 -18.68
N GLU A 707 34.73 -0.86 -18.04
CA GLU A 707 33.73 -0.31 -17.12
C GLU A 707 32.48 0.19 -17.85
N LEU A 708 31.35 -0.49 -17.63
CA LEU A 708 30.03 -0.11 -18.14
C LEU A 708 29.40 1.04 -17.33
N ALA A 709 29.49 0.92 -16.01
CA ALA A 709 28.91 1.86 -15.06
C ALA A 709 29.51 1.65 -13.65
N THR A 710 29.42 2.65 -12.79
CA THR A 710 29.73 2.54 -11.36
C THR A 710 28.48 2.81 -10.54
N ILE A 711 28.17 1.93 -9.58
CA ILE A 711 27.06 2.12 -8.64
C ILE A 711 27.62 2.54 -7.30
N LYS A 712 27.03 3.56 -6.70
CA LYS A 712 27.28 4.05 -5.35
C LYS A 712 26.02 3.88 -4.50
N PHE A 713 26.20 3.34 -3.31
CA PHE A 713 25.14 3.16 -2.32
C PHE A 713 25.48 3.97 -1.10
N ARG A 714 24.60 4.91 -0.75
CA ARG A 714 24.72 5.70 0.48
C ARG A 714 23.70 5.20 1.49
N TYR A 715 24.12 5.05 2.75
CA TYR A 715 23.24 4.59 3.83
C TYR A 715 23.70 5.09 5.21
N LYS A 716 22.79 5.11 6.18
CA LYS A 716 23.08 5.32 7.60
C LYS A 716 22.84 4.03 8.39
N LYS A 717 23.54 3.85 9.51
CA LYS A 717 23.18 2.81 10.49
C LYS A 717 21.81 3.14 11.12
N PRO A 718 21.04 2.17 11.62
CA PRO A 718 19.73 2.42 12.22
C PRO A 718 19.77 3.52 13.30
N ASP A 719 20.71 3.39 14.24
CA ASP A 719 20.89 4.34 15.35
C ASP A 719 21.94 5.43 15.06
N GLY A 720 22.45 5.51 13.82
CA GLY A 720 23.51 6.45 13.44
C GLY A 720 23.00 7.59 12.57
N ASP A 721 23.60 8.77 12.70
CA ASP A 721 23.23 9.94 11.88
C ASP A 721 24.22 10.21 10.73
N SER A 722 25.36 9.54 10.74
CA SER A 722 26.39 9.68 9.71
C SER A 722 26.20 8.69 8.58
N SER A 723 26.20 9.20 7.36
CA SER A 723 26.12 8.41 6.14
C SER A 723 27.45 7.73 5.79
N ARG A 724 27.34 6.58 5.15
CA ARG A 724 28.43 5.75 4.63
C ARG A 724 28.17 5.45 3.17
N GLU A 725 29.23 5.21 2.42
CA GLU A 725 29.14 4.90 0.98
C GLU A 725 29.84 3.57 0.67
N ILE A 726 29.25 2.80 -0.22
CA ILE A 726 29.83 1.60 -0.84
C ILE A 726 29.75 1.77 -2.36
N SER A 727 30.83 1.49 -3.08
CA SER A 727 30.86 1.55 -4.53
C SER A 727 31.18 0.19 -5.17
N GLN A 728 30.59 -0.06 -6.34
CA GLN A 728 30.84 -1.25 -7.14
C GLN A 728 30.86 -0.89 -8.63
N VAL A 729 31.93 -1.31 -9.31
CA VAL A 729 32.08 -1.19 -10.77
C VAL A 729 31.34 -2.34 -11.46
N ILE A 730 30.60 -2.02 -12.52
CA ILE A 730 29.94 -2.96 -13.41
C ILE A 730 30.74 -3.07 -14.69
N LYS A 731 31.02 -4.29 -15.12
CA LYS A 731 31.74 -4.55 -16.37
C LYS A 731 30.81 -4.63 -17.57
N ASN A 732 31.29 -4.18 -18.71
CA ASN A 732 30.65 -4.33 -20.00
C ASN A 732 30.90 -5.75 -20.51
N VAL A 733 29.86 -6.58 -20.49
CA VAL A 733 29.90 -7.98 -20.91
C VAL A 733 28.83 -8.22 -21.97
N ASP A 734 29.18 -8.92 -23.06
CA ASP A 734 28.22 -9.24 -24.10
C ASP A 734 27.52 -10.58 -23.81
N ASN A 735 26.65 -10.57 -22.80
CA ASN A 735 25.84 -11.74 -22.46
C ASN A 735 24.50 -11.74 -23.19
N ARG A 736 24.02 -12.95 -23.49
CA ARG A 736 22.72 -13.18 -24.12
C ARG A 736 21.66 -13.54 -23.08
N ILE A 737 20.40 -13.26 -23.39
CA ILE A 737 19.28 -13.66 -22.51
C ILE A 737 19.24 -15.17 -22.24
N SER A 738 19.71 -16.01 -23.18
CA SER A 738 19.75 -17.46 -23.02
C SER A 738 20.67 -17.90 -21.87
N SER A 739 21.79 -17.20 -21.66
CA SER A 739 22.76 -17.43 -20.59
C SER A 739 22.40 -16.71 -19.28
N ALA A 740 21.35 -15.88 -19.27
CA ALA A 740 20.93 -15.15 -18.08
C ALA A 740 20.49 -16.10 -16.96
N SER A 741 20.67 -15.64 -15.72
CA SER A 741 20.25 -16.39 -14.54
C SER A 741 18.72 -16.61 -14.52
N PRO A 742 18.23 -17.66 -13.83
CA PRO A 742 16.78 -17.85 -13.67
C PRO A 742 16.11 -16.61 -13.08
N ASP A 743 16.74 -15.96 -12.11
CA ASP A 743 16.22 -14.75 -11.47
C ASP A 743 16.18 -13.54 -12.40
N PHE A 744 17.14 -13.40 -13.30
CA PHE A 744 17.10 -12.37 -14.34
C PHE A 744 15.94 -12.59 -15.30
N LYS A 745 15.77 -13.83 -15.79
CA LYS A 745 14.66 -14.21 -16.67
C LYS A 745 13.32 -13.95 -15.99
N PHE A 746 13.20 -14.32 -14.72
CA PHE A 746 11.98 -14.10 -13.96
C PHE A 746 11.70 -12.60 -13.72
N ALA A 747 12.65 -11.85 -13.18
CA ALA A 747 12.50 -10.41 -12.93
C ALA A 747 12.16 -9.63 -14.21
N SER A 748 12.85 -9.95 -15.32
CA SER A 748 12.58 -9.33 -16.62
C SER A 748 11.21 -9.72 -17.19
N SER A 749 10.73 -10.94 -16.98
CA SER A 749 9.37 -11.33 -17.37
C SER A 749 8.28 -10.59 -16.58
N VAL A 750 8.49 -10.35 -15.28
CA VAL A 750 7.59 -9.57 -14.43
C VAL A 750 7.54 -8.12 -14.89
N ALA A 751 8.71 -7.52 -15.11
CA ALA A 751 8.80 -6.14 -15.62
C ALA A 751 8.15 -6.00 -17.00
N TRP A 752 8.38 -6.96 -17.89
CA TRP A 752 7.78 -6.97 -19.22
C TRP A 752 6.25 -7.07 -19.15
N PHE A 753 5.72 -7.95 -18.29
CA PHE A 753 4.27 -8.04 -18.07
C PHE A 753 3.70 -6.72 -17.55
N GLY A 754 4.35 -6.09 -16.58
CA GLY A 754 3.96 -4.76 -16.08
C GLY A 754 3.97 -3.69 -17.18
N LEU A 755 4.99 -3.66 -18.04
CA LEU A 755 5.05 -2.74 -19.18
C LEU A 755 3.91 -2.98 -20.19
N VAL A 756 3.49 -4.23 -20.40
CA VAL A 756 2.33 -4.57 -21.24
C VAL A 756 1.03 -4.10 -20.58
N LEU A 757 0.82 -4.37 -19.28
CA LEU A 757 -0.37 -3.92 -18.55
C LEU A 757 -0.50 -2.39 -18.52
N ARG A 758 0.63 -1.67 -18.48
CA ARG A 758 0.67 -0.20 -18.57
C ARG A 758 0.44 0.35 -19.97
N ASN A 759 0.34 -0.51 -20.99
CA ASN A 759 0.34 -0.12 -22.39
C ASN A 759 1.55 0.77 -22.77
N SER A 760 2.75 0.43 -22.28
CA SER A 760 3.97 1.21 -22.55
C SER A 760 4.20 1.43 -24.05
N GLU A 761 4.59 2.64 -24.41
CA GLU A 761 4.98 3.05 -25.77
C GLU A 761 6.46 2.80 -26.05
N LEU A 762 7.24 2.46 -25.02
CA LEU A 762 8.69 2.31 -25.08
C LEU A 762 9.16 0.85 -25.24
N ILE A 763 8.22 -0.05 -25.52
CA ILE A 763 8.49 -1.47 -25.80
C ILE A 763 8.01 -1.86 -27.20
N THR A 764 8.81 -2.66 -27.91
CA THR A 764 8.45 -3.13 -29.26
C THR A 764 7.69 -4.45 -29.26
N LYS A 765 7.98 -5.35 -28.31
CA LYS A 765 7.29 -6.64 -28.19
C LYS A 765 6.27 -6.62 -27.04
N LYS A 766 5.06 -7.11 -27.32
CA LYS A 766 3.94 -7.17 -26.35
C LYS A 766 3.30 -8.56 -26.24
N ASP A 767 3.95 -9.59 -26.79
CA ASP A 767 3.41 -10.95 -26.83
C ASP A 767 3.39 -11.60 -25.43
N LEU A 768 2.19 -11.90 -24.93
CA LEU A 768 2.00 -12.49 -23.60
C LEU A 768 2.53 -13.93 -23.50
N SER A 769 2.61 -14.67 -24.60
CA SER A 769 3.14 -16.04 -24.62
C SER A 769 4.67 -16.05 -24.50
N ASP A 770 5.36 -15.08 -25.10
CA ASP A 770 6.80 -14.91 -24.91
C ASP A 770 7.14 -14.57 -23.45
N ILE A 771 6.33 -13.70 -22.83
CA ILE A 771 6.45 -13.34 -21.40
C ILE A 771 6.26 -14.58 -20.51
N GLU A 772 5.19 -15.34 -20.75
CA GLU A 772 4.87 -16.58 -20.05
C GLU A 772 6.01 -17.61 -20.17
N ASN A 773 6.57 -17.78 -21.36
CA ASN A 773 7.69 -18.70 -21.61
C ASN A 773 8.97 -18.26 -20.88
N LEU A 774 9.28 -16.96 -20.86
CA LEU A 774 10.42 -16.42 -20.13
C LEU A 774 10.25 -16.60 -18.62
N ALA A 775 9.04 -16.35 -18.10
CA ALA A 775 8.71 -16.60 -16.69
C ALA A 775 8.87 -18.08 -16.32
N LYS A 776 8.41 -19.00 -17.17
CA LYS A 776 8.58 -20.46 -16.99
C LYS A 776 10.05 -20.87 -16.94
N GLN A 777 10.91 -20.28 -17.78
CA GLN A 777 12.36 -20.52 -17.75
C GLN A 777 13.01 -19.95 -16.48
N GLY A 778 12.51 -18.83 -15.95
CA GLY A 778 13.01 -18.18 -14.75
C GLY A 778 12.44 -18.70 -13.43
N LYS A 779 11.44 -19.60 -13.46
CA LYS A 779 10.69 -20.02 -12.27
C LYS A 779 11.58 -20.48 -11.12
N SER A 780 12.66 -21.22 -11.41
CA SER A 780 13.60 -21.73 -10.40
C SER A 780 12.87 -22.47 -9.26
N LYS A 781 13.49 -22.53 -8.07
CA LYS A 781 12.91 -23.04 -6.83
C LYS A 781 11.78 -22.10 -6.35
N ASP A 782 10.57 -22.64 -6.22
CA ASP A 782 9.36 -21.90 -5.86
C ASP A 782 8.57 -22.69 -4.81
N GLU A 783 9.17 -22.88 -3.62
CA GLU A 783 8.56 -23.64 -2.52
C GLU A 783 7.20 -23.09 -2.10
N GLU A 784 6.99 -21.79 -2.30
CA GLU A 784 5.82 -21.06 -1.83
C GLU A 784 4.79 -20.79 -2.93
N GLY A 785 5.07 -21.21 -4.16
CA GLY A 785 4.14 -21.11 -5.28
C GLY A 785 3.91 -19.70 -5.85
N TYR A 786 4.58 -18.65 -5.37
CA TYR A 786 4.38 -17.27 -5.87
C TYR A 786 4.78 -17.13 -7.35
N ARG A 787 5.91 -17.71 -7.75
CA ARG A 787 6.36 -17.61 -9.16
C ARG A 787 5.44 -18.43 -10.07
N SER A 788 4.93 -19.55 -9.59
CA SER A 788 3.92 -20.37 -10.27
C SER A 788 2.58 -19.65 -10.39
N GLU A 789 2.15 -18.92 -9.36
CA GLU A 789 0.96 -18.06 -9.39
C GLU A 789 1.10 -16.97 -10.46
N PHE A 790 2.24 -16.28 -10.53
CA PHE A 790 2.49 -15.28 -11.56
C PHE A 790 2.33 -15.82 -12.98
N ILE A 791 2.88 -17.01 -13.24
CA ILE A 791 2.75 -17.68 -14.55
C ILE A 791 1.27 -17.96 -14.85
N ARG A 792 0.51 -18.48 -13.89
CA ARG A 792 -0.95 -18.68 -14.05
C ARG A 792 -1.70 -17.35 -14.24
N LEU A 793 -1.23 -16.27 -13.63
CA LEU A 793 -1.84 -14.95 -13.75
C LEU A 793 -1.74 -14.43 -15.19
N ILE A 794 -0.61 -14.64 -15.86
CA ILE A 794 -0.44 -14.31 -17.29
C ILE A 794 -1.41 -15.14 -18.14
N GLU A 795 -1.56 -16.44 -17.85
CA GLU A 795 -2.50 -17.33 -18.54
C GLU A 795 -3.96 -16.89 -18.36
N SER A 796 -4.35 -16.49 -17.15
CA SER A 796 -5.66 -15.91 -16.84
C SER A 796 -5.89 -14.60 -17.60
N TYR A 797 -4.91 -13.69 -17.61
CA TYR A 797 -5.02 -12.42 -18.33
C TYR A 797 -5.17 -12.61 -19.84
N LYS A 798 -4.43 -13.56 -20.43
CA LYS A 798 -4.59 -13.96 -21.84
C LYS A 798 -6.00 -14.42 -22.17
N THR A 799 -6.68 -15.06 -21.20
CA THR A 799 -8.05 -15.55 -21.39
C THR A 799 -9.07 -14.43 -21.30
N ILE A 800 -8.85 -13.43 -20.44
CA ILE A 800 -9.73 -12.24 -20.32
C ILE A 800 -9.68 -11.36 -21.58
N GLN A 801 -8.53 -11.33 -22.27
CA GLN A 801 -8.33 -10.54 -23.49
C GLN A 801 -8.91 -11.20 -24.76
N LYS A 802 -9.30 -12.48 -24.70
CA LYS A 802 -9.94 -13.22 -25.81
C LYS A 802 -11.46 -13.10 -25.71
#